data_AF-A0A5N6D967-F1
#
_entry.id   AF-A0A5N6D967-F1
#
_cell.length_a   1.000
_cell.length_b   1.000
_cell.length_c   1.000
_cell.angle_alpha   90.00
_cell.angle_beta   90.00
_cell.angle_gamma   90.00
#
_symmetry.space_group_name_H-M   'P 1'
#
loop_
_entity.id
_entity.type
_entity.pdbx_description
1 polymer ?
#
loop_
_entity_poly.entity_id
_entity_poly.type
_entity_poly.pdbx_seq_one_letter_code
_entity_poly.pdbx_strand_id
1 'polypeptide(L)'
;MSTSAPATSAPRKPMPAALKFDLHTKCSTTKARASTLHLPHGSVPLPIFMPVATQASLKGLTYDQLKQTGCMLCLNNTYHLGLKPGQAVLDEVGGAHKLQGWDRNILTDSGGFQMVSLLKLATVTEEGVRFLSPHDGTPMLLTPEHSISLQNSIGSDIIMQLDDVIATTSPDHARIEEAMERSVRWLDRCIDAHKYPERQNLFCIIQGGLDLELRRKCCAEMVERDTPGIAIGGLSGGEAKEEFCKVVDTCTGLLPDQKPRYVMGVGYPEDLIVGVALGADMFDCVWPTRTARFGNAVVPSGTLNLRNHTFAQDFRPVQEGCTCTICRPKDQGGLGVTRAYLHHLAAKETVGAHLLTIHNVHYLLSLMGAARQAILEDRFPAFLREFFSKLYGEKSKYPEWVLVWKWQTIQTIYHVLTCRVADAFDAIMEKIRNPQLNFTSQSLQYQKAFLRFTSKDTSKMSPSAETPSTGTSNGSTPSSAHNPNHEEHQYLNLIRTILASGEYRPDRTGTGTRSIFAPPQLRFSLSKPAPNPADDPIPVLPLLTTKRVFLRAVVAELLWFISGCTSSLPLSDQGVKIWDGNGSREFLDKVGLGHREVGDLGPVYGFQWRHFGAEYVDAKTDYTGQGVDQLAEVVHKLKNNPFDRRIIMSAWNPADLKKMALPPCHMFAQFYVSYPNGQDQKGHLHCQLYQRSCDVALGVPFNIASYALLTHMIAHAVDLHPGTFVHAMGDTHVYLDHVEPLQEQLVREPTEFPELRIRRDDRGSGVVDGWKPEDFEVVGYSPHKAIKMKMSV
;
A
#
# COMPACT_ATOMS: atom_id res chain seq x y z
N MET A 1 -9.95 -42.77 33.44
CA MET A 1 -10.00 -43.94 32.53
C MET A 1 -10.99 -43.56 31.44
N SER A 2 -10.62 -43.28 30.18
CA SER A 2 -9.66 -43.92 29.29
C SER A 2 -9.07 -42.86 28.35
N THR A 3 -7.75 -42.64 28.42
CA THR A 3 -6.96 -41.94 27.41
C THR A 3 -6.70 -42.89 26.24
N SER A 4 -7.36 -42.70 25.10
CA SER A 4 -7.03 -43.41 23.87
C SER A 4 -5.72 -42.84 23.29
N ALA A 5 -4.70 -43.69 23.20
CA ALA A 5 -3.45 -43.37 22.51
C ALA A 5 -3.70 -43.05 21.03
N PRO A 6 -2.90 -42.17 20.39
CA PRO A 6 -3.02 -41.91 18.97
C PRO A 6 -2.64 -43.18 18.19
N ALA A 7 -3.52 -43.61 17.29
CA ALA A 7 -3.26 -44.71 16.39
C ALA A 7 -2.12 -44.33 15.45
N THR A 8 -0.97 -44.99 15.58
CA THR A 8 0.11 -44.98 14.59
C THR A 8 -0.45 -45.53 13.28
N SER A 9 -0.64 -44.65 12.29
CA SER A 9 -1.05 -45.01 10.94
C SER A 9 0.01 -45.93 10.31
N ALA A 10 -0.42 -47.00 9.65
CA ALA A 10 0.48 -47.83 8.87
C ALA A 10 1.15 -46.98 7.77
N PRO A 11 2.42 -47.22 7.41
CA PRO A 11 3.10 -46.46 6.36
C PRO A 11 2.31 -46.61 5.05
N ARG A 12 1.77 -45.49 4.54
CA ARG A 12 1.03 -45.44 3.29
C ARG A 12 1.97 -45.79 2.13
N LYS A 13 1.49 -46.58 1.17
CA LYS A 13 2.25 -46.89 -0.05
C LYS A 13 2.51 -45.60 -0.83
N PRO A 14 3.70 -45.43 -1.46
CA PRO A 14 3.98 -44.28 -2.29
C PRO A 14 2.94 -44.19 -3.41
N MET A 15 2.32 -43.03 -3.59
CA MET A 15 1.40 -42.83 -4.71
C MET A 15 2.20 -42.84 -6.02
N PRO A 16 1.72 -43.52 -7.08
CA PRO A 16 2.28 -43.30 -8.41
C PRO A 16 2.17 -41.80 -8.76
N ALA A 17 3.15 -41.24 -9.47
CA ALA A 17 3.12 -39.83 -9.86
C ALA A 17 3.51 -39.69 -11.33
N ALA A 18 2.73 -38.93 -12.08
CA ALA A 18 3.09 -38.57 -13.46
C ALA A 18 4.30 -37.62 -13.52
N LEU A 19 4.56 -36.90 -12.42
CA LEU A 19 5.61 -35.92 -12.28
C LEU A 19 6.97 -36.59 -12.07
N LYS A 20 7.94 -36.16 -12.87
CA LYS A 20 9.37 -36.38 -12.60
C LYS A 20 10.04 -35.03 -12.38
N PHE A 21 10.76 -34.92 -11.26
CA PHE A 21 11.56 -33.74 -10.93
C PHE A 21 13.04 -34.02 -11.20
N ASP A 22 13.67 -33.17 -12.01
CA ASP A 22 15.09 -33.27 -12.36
C ASP A 22 15.84 -32.03 -11.86
N LEU A 23 16.58 -32.18 -10.76
CA LEU A 23 17.39 -31.11 -10.18
C LEU A 23 18.76 -31.06 -10.85
N HIS A 24 19.00 -30.02 -11.66
CA HIS A 24 20.26 -29.87 -12.41
C HIS A 24 21.39 -29.37 -11.53
N THR A 25 21.15 -28.26 -10.83
CA THR A 25 22.16 -27.64 -9.96
C THR A 25 21.54 -26.69 -8.94
N LYS A 26 22.34 -26.29 -7.97
CA LYS A 26 22.04 -25.24 -6.99
C LYS A 26 23.12 -24.16 -7.09
N CYS A 27 22.73 -22.93 -6.81
CA CYS A 27 23.67 -21.84 -6.58
C CYS A 27 24.60 -22.21 -5.41
N SER A 28 25.90 -22.00 -5.55
CA SER A 28 26.90 -22.26 -4.49
C SER A 28 26.76 -21.33 -3.28
N THR A 29 26.03 -20.23 -3.46
CA THR A 29 25.95 -19.10 -2.55
C THR A 29 24.59 -18.94 -1.87
N THR A 30 23.51 -19.22 -2.59
CA THR A 30 22.11 -19.05 -2.12
C THR A 30 21.38 -20.40 -2.14
N LYS A 31 20.11 -20.44 -1.76
CA LYS A 31 19.28 -21.65 -1.88
C LYS A 31 18.67 -21.84 -3.27
N ALA A 32 19.01 -20.98 -4.24
CA ALA A 32 18.42 -21.00 -5.58
C ALA A 32 18.76 -22.29 -6.34
N ARG A 33 17.78 -22.80 -7.10
CA ARG A 33 17.84 -24.09 -7.77
C ARG A 33 17.43 -23.94 -9.23
N ALA A 34 18.13 -24.65 -10.11
CA ALA A 34 17.71 -24.82 -11.49
C ALA A 34 17.32 -26.29 -11.69
N SER A 35 16.08 -26.50 -12.12
CA SER A 35 15.52 -27.84 -12.31
C SER A 35 14.62 -27.89 -13.54
N THR A 36 14.18 -29.09 -13.90
CA THR A 36 13.14 -29.32 -14.90
C THR A 36 12.05 -30.19 -14.28
N LEU A 37 10.82 -29.71 -14.42
CA LEU A 37 9.62 -30.44 -14.02
C LEU A 37 9.01 -31.11 -15.25
N HIS A 38 9.01 -32.43 -15.30
CA HIS A 38 8.37 -33.17 -16.39
C HIS A 38 6.92 -33.47 -15.98
N LEU A 39 5.99 -32.98 -16.78
CA LEU A 39 4.54 -33.14 -16.63
C LEU A 39 3.94 -33.74 -17.90
N PRO A 40 2.72 -34.28 -17.85
CA PRO A 40 2.07 -34.92 -19.00
C PRO A 40 2.03 -34.07 -20.28
N HIS A 41 1.79 -32.76 -20.17
CA HIS A 41 1.69 -31.85 -21.31
C HIS A 41 2.98 -31.05 -21.59
N GLY A 42 4.12 -31.55 -21.12
CA GLY A 42 5.45 -31.06 -21.49
C GLY A 42 6.34 -30.71 -20.30
N SER A 43 7.61 -30.49 -20.59
CA SER A 43 8.60 -30.15 -19.55
C SER A 43 8.58 -28.65 -19.25
N VAL A 44 8.74 -28.30 -17.98
CA VAL A 44 8.73 -26.93 -17.46
C VAL A 44 10.09 -26.63 -16.83
N PRO A 45 10.90 -25.73 -17.41
CA PRO A 45 12.12 -25.25 -16.78
C PRO A 45 11.80 -24.43 -15.52
N LEU A 46 12.54 -24.66 -14.44
CA LEU A 46 12.37 -23.97 -13.17
C LEU A 46 13.63 -23.14 -12.82
N PRO A 47 13.47 -21.98 -12.15
CA PRO A 47 12.22 -21.49 -11.58
C PRO A 47 11.26 -20.88 -12.63
N ILE A 48 9.95 -20.83 -12.34
CA ILE A 48 8.91 -20.32 -13.25
C ILE A 48 7.89 -19.42 -12.55
N PHE A 49 7.36 -18.46 -13.31
CA PHE A 49 6.16 -17.70 -12.98
C PHE A 49 4.98 -18.20 -13.80
N MET A 50 3.86 -18.53 -13.14
CA MET A 50 2.64 -19.04 -13.74
C MET A 50 1.61 -17.91 -13.87
N PRO A 51 1.25 -17.47 -15.09
CA PRO A 51 0.18 -16.50 -15.28
C PRO A 51 -1.18 -17.15 -14.97
N VAL A 52 -2.09 -16.37 -14.37
CA VAL A 52 -3.37 -16.87 -13.83
C VAL A 52 -4.54 -16.68 -14.81
N ALA A 53 -5.05 -17.78 -15.35
CA ALA A 53 -6.22 -17.88 -16.20
C ALA A 53 -7.49 -18.25 -15.40
N THR A 54 -8.31 -17.25 -15.08
CA THR A 54 -9.45 -17.42 -14.15
C THR A 54 -10.57 -18.32 -14.69
N GLN A 55 -10.90 -18.25 -15.98
CA GLN A 55 -12.03 -19.00 -16.57
C GLN A 55 -11.56 -19.74 -17.82
N ALA A 56 -10.56 -20.63 -17.67
CA ALA A 56 -9.78 -21.18 -18.79
C ALA A 56 -8.95 -20.11 -19.56
N SER A 57 -9.41 -18.86 -19.64
CA SER A 57 -8.72 -17.78 -20.35
C SER A 57 -7.92 -16.87 -19.41
N LEU A 58 -6.69 -16.55 -19.84
CA LEU A 58 -5.91 -15.46 -19.27
C LEU A 58 -6.49 -14.12 -19.75
N LYS A 59 -6.89 -13.27 -18.80
CA LYS A 59 -7.57 -11.99 -19.10
C LYS A 59 -6.75 -11.16 -20.08
N GLY A 60 -7.25 -11.10 -21.32
CA GLY A 60 -6.67 -10.31 -22.38
C GLY A 60 -5.66 -11.03 -23.26
N LEU A 61 -5.41 -12.34 -23.18
CA LEU A 61 -4.58 -13.07 -24.15
C LEU A 61 -5.31 -14.28 -24.74
N THR A 62 -5.08 -14.57 -26.02
CA THR A 62 -5.38 -15.89 -26.59
C THR A 62 -4.32 -16.90 -26.17
N TYR A 63 -4.60 -18.20 -26.34
CA TYR A 63 -3.65 -19.27 -26.02
C TYR A 63 -2.41 -19.22 -26.91
N ASP A 64 -2.54 -18.91 -28.20
CA ASP A 64 -1.41 -18.74 -29.09
C ASP A 64 -0.51 -17.58 -28.66
N GLN A 65 -1.10 -16.46 -28.22
CA GLN A 65 -0.34 -15.33 -27.70
C GLN A 65 0.36 -15.68 -26.39
N LEU A 66 -0.31 -16.41 -25.48
CA LEU A 66 0.31 -16.89 -24.26
C LEU A 66 1.48 -17.83 -24.56
N LYS A 67 1.31 -18.76 -25.51
CA LYS A 67 2.36 -19.68 -25.97
C LYS A 67 3.55 -18.93 -26.55
N GLN A 68 3.32 -17.87 -27.33
CA GLN A 68 4.36 -17.00 -27.87
C GLN A 68 5.18 -16.27 -26.79
N THR A 69 4.64 -16.09 -25.57
CA THR A 69 5.42 -15.53 -24.46
C THR A 69 6.45 -16.51 -23.89
N GLY A 70 6.38 -17.80 -24.26
CA GLY A 70 7.22 -18.87 -23.71
C GLY A 70 6.60 -19.57 -22.49
N CYS A 71 5.33 -19.31 -22.19
CA CYS A 71 4.63 -19.94 -21.07
C CYS A 71 4.49 -21.46 -21.29
N MET A 72 4.95 -22.26 -20.33
CA MET A 72 4.86 -23.74 -20.36
C MET A 72 3.94 -24.31 -19.28
N LEU A 73 3.52 -23.48 -18.34
CA LEU A 73 2.62 -23.81 -17.24
C LEU A 73 1.85 -22.56 -16.81
N CYS A 74 0.53 -22.63 -16.82
CA CYS A 74 -0.34 -21.57 -16.32
C CYS A 74 -1.26 -22.10 -15.22
N LEU A 75 -1.84 -21.18 -14.45
CA LEU A 75 -2.80 -21.53 -13.40
C LEU A 75 -4.23 -21.37 -13.93
N ASN A 76 -5.07 -22.38 -13.79
CA ASN A 76 -6.51 -22.27 -13.91
C ASN A 76 -7.20 -22.27 -12.54
N ASN A 77 -8.24 -21.46 -12.39
CA ASN A 77 -8.97 -21.43 -11.13
C ASN A 77 -10.07 -22.50 -11.10
N THR A 78 -10.02 -23.40 -10.12
CA THR A 78 -10.98 -24.51 -9.99
C THR A 78 -12.38 -24.03 -9.70
N TYR A 79 -12.52 -23.04 -8.82
CA TYR A 79 -13.83 -22.53 -8.42
C TYR A 79 -14.63 -22.00 -9.62
N HIS A 80 -14.00 -21.17 -10.45
CA HIS A 80 -14.66 -20.58 -11.60
C HIS A 80 -14.98 -21.62 -12.69
N LEU A 81 -14.05 -22.52 -13.00
CA LEU A 81 -14.27 -23.56 -14.01
C LEU A 81 -15.28 -24.61 -13.58
N GLY A 82 -15.21 -25.03 -12.31
CA GLY A 82 -16.13 -26.00 -11.71
C GLY A 82 -17.56 -25.49 -11.64
N LEU A 83 -17.78 -24.18 -11.68
CA LEU A 83 -19.11 -23.57 -11.78
C LEU A 83 -19.53 -23.22 -13.21
N LYS A 84 -18.62 -22.63 -14.00
CA LYS A 84 -18.87 -22.18 -15.37
C LYS A 84 -17.63 -22.46 -16.25
N PRO A 85 -17.71 -23.39 -17.20
CA PRO A 85 -18.94 -24.01 -17.72
C PRO A 85 -19.54 -25.11 -16.81
N GLY A 86 -18.82 -25.53 -15.76
CA GLY A 86 -19.29 -26.54 -14.83
C GLY A 86 -18.67 -27.92 -15.08
N GLN A 87 -18.70 -28.77 -14.06
CA GLN A 87 -18.06 -30.10 -14.11
C GLN A 87 -18.59 -30.98 -15.25
N ALA A 88 -19.92 -31.03 -15.45
CA ALA A 88 -20.53 -31.85 -16.49
C ALA A 88 -20.04 -31.49 -17.91
N VAL A 89 -19.88 -30.20 -18.19
CA VAL A 89 -19.35 -29.75 -19.49
C VAL A 89 -17.87 -30.10 -19.63
N LEU A 90 -17.09 -29.97 -18.56
CA LEU A 90 -15.67 -30.36 -18.58
C LEU A 90 -15.50 -31.86 -18.82
N ASP A 91 -16.35 -32.70 -18.22
CA ASP A 91 -16.35 -34.14 -18.45
C ASP A 91 -16.71 -34.48 -19.91
N GLU A 92 -17.72 -33.82 -20.48
CA GLU A 92 -18.14 -34.01 -21.87
C GLU A 92 -17.07 -33.57 -22.88
N VAL A 93 -16.47 -32.40 -22.66
CA VAL A 93 -15.39 -31.87 -23.52
C VAL A 93 -14.09 -32.68 -23.36
N GLY A 94 -13.88 -33.28 -22.19
CA GLY A 94 -12.69 -34.03 -21.84
C GLY A 94 -11.57 -33.16 -21.27
N GLY A 95 -11.91 -32.17 -20.44
CA GLY A 95 -10.98 -31.36 -19.67
C GLY A 95 -10.72 -29.95 -20.21
N ALA A 96 -10.06 -29.12 -19.39
CA ALA A 96 -9.78 -27.73 -19.69
C ALA A 96 -8.78 -27.54 -20.83
N HIS A 97 -7.79 -28.44 -21.00
CA HIS A 97 -6.87 -28.37 -22.15
C HIS A 97 -7.63 -28.37 -23.47
N LYS A 98 -8.64 -29.26 -23.63
CA LYS A 98 -9.49 -29.33 -24.82
C LYS A 98 -10.46 -28.16 -24.92
N LEU A 99 -11.13 -27.82 -23.82
CA LEU A 99 -12.07 -26.68 -23.76
C LEU A 99 -11.41 -25.39 -24.24
N GLN A 100 -10.14 -25.23 -23.87
CA GLN A 100 -9.40 -23.99 -24.05
C GLN A 100 -8.43 -24.06 -25.23
N GLY A 101 -8.12 -25.24 -25.76
CA GLY A 101 -7.12 -25.40 -26.83
C GLY A 101 -5.67 -25.17 -26.37
N TRP A 102 -5.41 -25.24 -25.07
CA TRP A 102 -4.07 -25.10 -24.50
C TRP A 102 -3.37 -26.46 -24.46
N ASP A 103 -2.30 -26.58 -25.24
CA ASP A 103 -1.53 -27.81 -25.42
C ASP A 103 -0.27 -27.86 -24.54
N ARG A 104 -0.27 -27.16 -23.40
CA ARG A 104 0.80 -27.15 -22.40
C ARG A 104 0.21 -27.39 -21.02
N ASN A 105 1.06 -27.36 -19.99
CA ASN A 105 0.64 -27.76 -18.66
C ASN A 105 -0.30 -26.75 -18.00
N ILE A 106 -1.16 -27.27 -17.12
CA ILE A 106 -2.08 -26.51 -16.28
C ILE A 106 -1.87 -26.91 -14.82
N LEU A 107 -1.77 -25.92 -13.93
CA LEU A 107 -1.98 -26.10 -12.50
C LEU A 107 -3.37 -25.59 -12.14
N THR A 108 -4.10 -26.31 -11.30
CA THR A 108 -5.36 -25.80 -10.71
C THR A 108 -5.22 -25.55 -9.23
N ASP A 109 -5.66 -24.39 -8.75
CA ASP A 109 -5.83 -24.18 -7.31
C ASP A 109 -6.99 -25.02 -6.75
N SER A 110 -7.20 -25.03 -5.44
CA SER A 110 -8.26 -25.83 -4.81
C SER A 110 -9.64 -25.15 -4.83
N GLY A 111 -9.67 -23.85 -5.14
CA GLY A 111 -10.82 -22.96 -5.01
C GLY A 111 -11.04 -22.39 -3.60
N GLY A 112 -10.30 -22.88 -2.59
CA GLY A 112 -10.44 -22.49 -1.17
C GLY A 112 -10.34 -20.98 -0.93
N PHE A 113 -9.27 -20.37 -1.44
CA PHE A 113 -8.95 -18.95 -1.24
C PHE A 113 -10.04 -18.00 -1.76
N GLN A 114 -10.59 -18.26 -2.94
CA GLN A 114 -11.60 -17.40 -3.57
C GLN A 114 -12.90 -17.40 -2.77
N MET A 115 -13.26 -18.51 -2.13
CA MET A 115 -14.50 -18.60 -1.36
C MET A 115 -14.39 -17.89 -0.01
N VAL A 116 -13.21 -17.91 0.62
CA VAL A 116 -12.97 -17.20 1.90
C VAL A 116 -12.75 -15.70 1.68
N SER A 117 -12.08 -15.29 0.58
CA SER A 117 -11.78 -13.88 0.30
C SER A 117 -12.96 -13.09 -0.29
N LEU A 118 -13.94 -13.74 -0.92
CA LEU A 118 -15.08 -13.08 -1.56
C LEU A 118 -16.34 -12.99 -0.70
N LEU A 119 -16.45 -13.75 0.40
CA LEU A 119 -17.71 -13.94 1.10
C LEU A 119 -17.58 -13.70 2.60
N LYS A 120 -18.17 -12.60 3.09
CA LYS A 120 -18.39 -12.31 4.53
C LYS A 120 -19.18 -13.40 5.28
N LEU A 121 -19.66 -14.43 4.57
CA LEU A 121 -20.59 -15.46 5.04
C LEU A 121 -20.02 -16.89 4.90
N ALA A 122 -18.71 -17.06 4.68
CA ALA A 122 -18.10 -18.38 4.64
C ALA A 122 -17.95 -18.96 6.05
N THR A 123 -18.41 -20.20 6.27
CA THR A 123 -18.22 -20.96 7.51
C THR A 123 -17.39 -22.20 7.22
N VAL A 124 -16.24 -22.32 7.88
CA VAL A 124 -15.38 -23.49 7.76
C VAL A 124 -15.65 -24.47 8.89
N THR A 125 -15.89 -25.73 8.54
CA THR A 125 -16.10 -26.85 9.47
C THR A 125 -15.20 -28.00 9.05
N GLU A 126 -15.08 -29.06 9.85
CA GLU A 126 -14.28 -30.23 9.45
C GLU A 126 -14.76 -30.85 8.13
N GLU A 127 -16.06 -30.81 7.83
CA GLU A 127 -16.64 -31.34 6.59
C GLU A 127 -16.10 -30.63 5.34
N GLY A 128 -15.96 -29.30 5.40
CA GLY A 128 -15.58 -28.45 4.29
C GLY A 128 -15.93 -26.98 4.51
N VAL A 129 -15.88 -26.20 3.43
CA VAL A 129 -16.20 -24.77 3.43
C VAL A 129 -17.64 -24.57 2.94
N ARG A 130 -18.50 -24.02 3.80
CA ARG A 130 -19.87 -23.62 3.48
C ARG A 130 -19.91 -22.15 3.11
N PHE A 131 -20.57 -21.81 2.02
CA PHE A 131 -20.64 -20.44 1.53
C PHE A 131 -21.88 -20.23 0.64
N LEU A 132 -22.18 -18.97 0.28
CA LEU A 132 -23.25 -18.66 -0.67
C LEU A 132 -22.65 -18.41 -2.05
N SER A 133 -23.25 -18.99 -3.09
CA SER A 133 -22.92 -18.68 -4.47
C SER A 133 -22.98 -17.16 -4.71
N PRO A 134 -21.92 -16.52 -5.23
CA PRO A 134 -21.92 -15.10 -5.55
C PRO A 134 -22.79 -14.76 -6.78
N HIS A 135 -23.33 -15.77 -7.47
CA HIS A 135 -24.16 -15.58 -8.66
C HIS A 135 -25.65 -15.52 -8.33
N ASP A 136 -26.13 -16.40 -7.45
CA ASP A 136 -27.55 -16.57 -7.15
C ASP A 136 -27.86 -16.73 -5.65
N GLY A 137 -26.84 -16.67 -4.78
CA GLY A 137 -26.99 -16.76 -3.32
C GLY A 137 -27.31 -18.17 -2.81
N THR A 138 -27.27 -19.20 -3.65
CA THR A 138 -27.56 -20.58 -3.23
C THR A 138 -26.48 -21.09 -2.25
N PRO A 139 -26.85 -21.81 -1.17
CA PRO A 139 -25.88 -22.44 -0.28
C PRO A 139 -25.05 -23.50 -1.00
N MET A 140 -23.74 -23.42 -0.84
CA MET A 140 -22.76 -24.32 -1.42
C MET A 140 -21.86 -24.90 -0.32
N LEU A 141 -21.39 -26.12 -0.55
CA LEU A 141 -20.40 -26.80 0.28
C LEU A 141 -19.28 -27.31 -0.62
N LEU A 142 -18.06 -26.83 -0.39
CA LEU A 142 -16.87 -27.42 -0.99
C LEU A 142 -16.11 -28.23 0.05
N THR A 143 -16.08 -29.55 -0.16
CA THR A 143 -15.29 -30.49 0.63
C THR A 143 -13.97 -30.80 -0.10
N PRO A 144 -12.94 -31.33 0.59
CA PRO A 144 -11.76 -31.91 -0.04
C PRO A 144 -12.07 -32.84 -1.22
N GLU A 145 -13.02 -33.76 -1.06
CA GLU A 145 -13.39 -34.73 -2.09
C GLU A 145 -14.02 -34.05 -3.31
N HIS A 146 -14.89 -33.06 -3.08
CA HIS A 146 -15.51 -32.30 -4.15
C HIS A 146 -14.47 -31.45 -4.90
N SER A 147 -13.56 -30.76 -4.19
CA SER A 147 -12.48 -30.00 -4.82
C SER A 147 -11.60 -30.88 -5.71
N ILE A 148 -11.21 -32.07 -5.24
CA ILE A 148 -10.44 -33.04 -6.03
C ILE A 148 -11.24 -33.58 -7.21
N SER A 149 -12.54 -33.87 -7.04
CA SER A 149 -13.43 -34.27 -8.13
C SER A 149 -13.46 -33.23 -9.26
N LEU A 150 -13.64 -31.95 -8.92
CA LEU A 150 -13.63 -30.85 -9.89
C LEU A 150 -12.29 -30.78 -10.64
N GLN A 151 -11.18 -30.86 -9.92
CA GLN A 151 -9.84 -30.83 -10.51
C GLN A 151 -9.56 -32.06 -11.39
N ASN A 152 -10.13 -33.23 -11.05
CA ASN A 152 -10.05 -34.43 -11.88
C ASN A 152 -10.81 -34.25 -13.21
N SER A 153 -11.96 -33.58 -13.20
CA SER A 153 -12.70 -33.23 -14.43
C SER A 153 -12.02 -32.11 -15.24
N ILE A 154 -11.41 -31.13 -14.57
CA ILE A 154 -10.60 -30.10 -15.24
C ILE A 154 -9.41 -30.75 -15.96
N GLY A 155 -8.84 -31.83 -15.40
CA GLY A 155 -7.76 -32.59 -16.04
C GLY A 155 -6.41 -31.88 -16.04
N SER A 156 -6.17 -30.99 -15.09
CA SER A 156 -4.89 -30.27 -14.91
C SER A 156 -3.75 -31.21 -14.54
N ASP A 157 -2.53 -30.85 -14.96
CA ASP A 157 -1.30 -31.63 -14.70
C ASP A 157 -0.88 -31.58 -13.23
N ILE A 158 -1.16 -30.46 -12.55
CA ILE A 158 -0.95 -30.27 -11.12
C ILE A 158 -2.27 -29.86 -10.49
N ILE A 159 -2.64 -30.54 -9.40
CA ILE A 159 -3.83 -30.25 -8.61
C ILE A 159 -3.42 -29.88 -7.18
N MET A 160 -4.14 -28.95 -6.56
CA MET A 160 -3.85 -28.48 -5.21
C MET A 160 -4.84 -29.08 -4.21
N GLN A 161 -4.37 -29.46 -3.01
CA GLN A 161 -5.29 -29.86 -1.94
C GLN A 161 -6.23 -28.72 -1.55
N LEU A 162 -7.44 -29.04 -1.08
CA LEU A 162 -8.22 -28.06 -0.32
C LEU A 162 -7.56 -27.84 1.04
N ASP A 163 -7.46 -26.58 1.44
CA ASP A 163 -6.84 -26.11 2.67
C ASP A 163 -7.75 -25.12 3.41
N ASP A 164 -7.56 -25.02 4.72
CA ASP A 164 -8.29 -24.10 5.56
C ASP A 164 -7.56 -22.75 5.61
N VAL A 165 -7.99 -21.84 4.74
CA VAL A 165 -7.33 -20.55 4.54
C VAL A 165 -7.73 -19.54 5.62
N ILE A 166 -6.72 -18.97 6.29
CA ILE A 166 -6.87 -17.82 7.20
C ILE A 166 -6.00 -16.66 6.69
N ALA A 167 -6.45 -15.43 6.95
CA ALA A 167 -5.63 -14.24 6.74
C ALA A 167 -4.28 -14.37 7.49
N THR A 168 -3.17 -14.26 6.75
CA THR A 168 -1.80 -14.45 7.26
C THR A 168 -1.48 -13.63 8.50
N THR A 169 -2.06 -12.42 8.61
CA THR A 169 -1.86 -11.49 9.73
C THR A 169 -2.94 -11.60 10.81
N SER A 170 -3.70 -12.70 10.85
CA SER A 170 -4.70 -12.93 11.89
C SER A 170 -4.04 -12.96 13.28
N PRO A 171 -4.56 -12.23 14.27
CA PRO A 171 -4.05 -12.30 15.64
C PRO A 171 -4.51 -13.55 16.39
N ASP A 172 -5.49 -14.30 15.85
CA ASP A 172 -6.06 -15.49 16.47
C ASP A 172 -5.16 -16.72 16.21
N HIS A 173 -4.17 -16.90 17.07
CA HIS A 173 -3.21 -17.99 16.99
C HIS A 173 -3.88 -19.37 17.10
N ALA A 174 -4.87 -19.54 17.98
CA ALA A 174 -5.59 -20.80 18.14
C ALA A 174 -6.34 -21.19 16.86
N ARG A 175 -6.95 -20.23 16.18
CA ARG A 175 -7.60 -20.46 14.88
C ARG A 175 -6.60 -20.82 13.78
N ILE A 176 -5.40 -20.22 13.79
CA ILE A 176 -4.30 -20.55 12.86
C ILE A 176 -3.81 -21.98 13.07
N GLU A 177 -3.59 -22.39 14.32
CA GLU A 177 -3.21 -23.77 14.64
C GLU A 177 -4.29 -24.75 14.17
N GLU A 178 -5.56 -24.51 14.50
CA GLU A 178 -6.66 -25.39 14.05
C GLU A 178 -6.78 -25.44 12.52
N ALA A 179 -6.59 -24.34 11.79
CA ALA A 179 -6.57 -24.38 10.32
C ALA A 179 -5.42 -25.21 9.77
N MET A 180 -4.24 -25.08 10.37
CA MET A 180 -3.07 -25.85 9.97
C MET A 180 -3.34 -27.34 10.18
N GLU A 181 -3.83 -27.73 11.36
CA GLU A 181 -4.17 -29.12 11.67
C GLU A 181 -5.31 -29.66 10.79
N ARG A 182 -6.35 -28.85 10.55
CA ARG A 182 -7.43 -29.19 9.61
C ARG A 182 -6.92 -29.37 8.19
N SER A 183 -5.99 -28.53 7.74
CA SER A 183 -5.39 -28.65 6.40
C SER A 183 -4.59 -29.93 6.25
N VAL A 184 -3.92 -30.39 7.32
CA VAL A 184 -3.25 -31.70 7.37
C VAL A 184 -4.26 -32.85 7.23
N ARG A 185 -5.37 -32.82 8.00
CA ARG A 185 -6.44 -33.84 7.90
C ARG A 185 -7.15 -33.81 6.54
N TRP A 186 -7.34 -32.63 5.97
CA TRP A 186 -7.94 -32.45 4.65
C TRP A 186 -7.04 -32.95 3.53
N LEU A 187 -5.72 -32.90 3.68
CA LEU A 187 -4.81 -33.53 2.72
C LEU A 187 -5.04 -35.04 2.64
N ASP A 188 -5.24 -35.72 3.77
CA ASP A 188 -5.52 -37.16 3.77
C ASP A 188 -6.79 -37.49 2.97
N ARG A 189 -7.83 -36.68 3.13
CA ARG A 189 -9.07 -36.79 2.35
C ARG A 189 -8.87 -36.46 0.87
N CYS A 190 -8.01 -35.51 0.54
CA CYS A 190 -7.66 -35.18 -0.85
C CYS A 190 -6.92 -36.34 -1.53
N ILE A 191 -5.97 -36.95 -0.82
CA ILE A 191 -5.22 -38.12 -1.27
C ILE A 191 -6.18 -39.27 -1.57
N ASP A 192 -7.07 -39.59 -0.63
CA ASP A 192 -8.01 -40.70 -0.77
C ASP A 192 -9.03 -40.47 -1.90
N ALA A 193 -9.40 -39.21 -2.16
CA ALA A 193 -10.32 -38.83 -3.24
C ALA A 193 -9.66 -38.75 -4.63
N HIS A 194 -8.33 -38.69 -4.72
CA HIS A 194 -7.63 -38.49 -5.99
C HIS A 194 -7.64 -39.74 -6.85
N LYS A 195 -8.40 -39.70 -7.96
CA LYS A 195 -8.62 -40.87 -8.81
C LYS A 195 -7.52 -41.16 -9.83
N TYR A 196 -6.68 -40.19 -10.14
CA TYR A 196 -5.82 -40.21 -11.34
C TYR A 196 -4.34 -39.85 -11.09
N PRO A 197 -3.68 -40.45 -10.10
CA PRO A 197 -2.29 -40.13 -9.72
C PRO A 197 -1.26 -40.41 -10.83
N GLU A 198 -1.61 -41.26 -11.80
CA GLU A 198 -0.80 -41.57 -12.99
C GLU A 198 -0.80 -40.47 -14.06
N ARG A 199 -1.68 -39.46 -13.94
CA ARG A 199 -1.79 -38.35 -14.91
C ARG A 199 -1.96 -36.96 -14.29
N GLN A 200 -2.28 -36.84 -13.01
CA GLN A 200 -2.30 -35.56 -12.30
C GLN A 200 -1.48 -35.65 -11.01
N ASN A 201 -0.94 -34.53 -10.56
CA ASN A 201 -0.01 -34.50 -9.45
C ASN A 201 -0.56 -33.63 -8.32
N LEU A 202 -0.98 -34.27 -7.23
CA LEU A 202 -1.48 -33.57 -6.05
C LEU A 202 -0.33 -32.90 -5.29
N PHE A 203 -0.46 -31.61 -5.01
CA PHE A 203 0.46 -30.87 -4.13
C PHE A 203 -0.21 -30.60 -2.79
N CYS A 204 0.52 -30.85 -1.71
CA CYS A 204 0.14 -30.38 -0.39
C CYS A 204 0.39 -28.87 -0.23
N ILE A 205 -0.26 -28.23 0.75
CA ILE A 205 -0.10 -26.80 1.02
C ILE A 205 0.33 -26.61 2.48
N ILE A 206 1.55 -26.11 2.68
CA ILE A 206 2.05 -25.74 4.01
C ILE A 206 1.28 -24.52 4.52
N GLN A 207 0.72 -24.63 5.73
CA GLN A 207 -0.03 -23.61 6.46
C GLN A 207 0.67 -23.24 7.78
N GLY A 208 0.12 -22.27 8.53
CA GLY A 208 0.67 -21.84 9.83
C GLY A 208 0.83 -20.33 10.00
N GLY A 209 0.32 -19.51 9.08
CA GLY A 209 0.41 -18.04 9.17
C GLY A 209 1.87 -17.56 9.17
N LEU A 210 2.21 -16.63 10.08
CA LEU A 210 3.57 -16.14 10.29
C LEU A 210 4.31 -16.86 11.43
N ASP A 211 3.68 -17.86 12.07
CA ASP A 211 4.31 -18.61 13.15
C ASP A 211 5.26 -19.68 12.60
N LEU A 212 6.56 -19.50 12.83
CA LEU A 212 7.58 -20.39 12.28
C LEU A 212 7.54 -21.81 12.87
N GLU A 213 7.04 -21.99 14.09
CA GLU A 213 6.92 -23.31 14.71
C GLU A 213 5.71 -24.06 14.16
N LEU A 214 4.59 -23.38 13.94
CA LEU A 214 3.45 -23.98 13.21
C LEU A 214 3.84 -24.34 11.77
N ARG A 215 4.66 -23.50 11.11
CA ARG A 215 5.23 -23.82 9.79
C ARG A 215 6.11 -25.05 9.82
N ARG A 216 6.98 -25.21 10.83
CA ARG A 216 7.81 -26.42 11.02
C ARG A 216 6.95 -27.66 11.24
N LYS A 217 5.96 -27.59 12.13
CA LYS A 217 5.00 -28.67 12.41
C LYS A 217 4.28 -29.09 11.13
N CYS A 218 3.73 -28.13 10.39
CA CYS A 218 3.04 -28.39 9.13
C CYS A 218 3.98 -28.98 8.06
N CYS A 219 5.21 -28.47 7.93
CA CYS A 219 6.21 -29.07 7.03
C CYS A 219 6.47 -30.54 7.34
N ALA A 220 6.67 -30.90 8.62
CA ALA A 220 6.89 -32.28 9.01
C ALA A 220 5.70 -33.18 8.64
N GLU A 221 4.49 -32.79 9.02
CA GLU A 221 3.25 -33.51 8.74
C GLU A 221 2.98 -33.71 7.24
N MET A 222 3.17 -32.66 6.44
CA MET A 222 2.89 -32.70 5.01
C MET A 222 3.94 -33.50 4.23
N VAL A 223 5.21 -33.45 4.64
CA VAL A 223 6.29 -34.23 4.01
C VAL A 223 6.09 -35.73 4.24
N GLU A 224 5.59 -36.14 5.40
CA GLU A 224 5.29 -37.56 5.70
C GLU A 224 4.28 -38.18 4.74
N ARG A 225 3.37 -37.36 4.18
CA ARG A 225 2.34 -37.80 3.22
C ARG A 225 2.85 -37.93 1.77
N ASP A 226 4.10 -37.54 1.54
CA ASP A 226 4.88 -37.79 0.32
C ASP A 226 4.21 -37.35 -1.01
N THR A 227 3.43 -36.27 -1.02
CA THR A 227 2.82 -35.75 -2.25
C THR A 227 3.88 -35.35 -3.31
N PRO A 228 3.61 -35.51 -4.63
CA PRO A 228 4.58 -35.22 -5.70
C PRO A 228 5.23 -33.83 -5.69
N GLY A 229 4.54 -32.83 -5.14
CA GLY A 229 5.10 -31.50 -4.90
C GLY A 229 4.48 -30.83 -3.70
N ILE A 230 5.04 -29.66 -3.34
CA ILE A 230 4.75 -28.98 -2.08
C ILE A 230 4.58 -27.49 -2.35
N ALA A 231 3.46 -26.92 -1.91
CA ALA A 231 3.22 -25.49 -1.95
C ALA A 231 3.34 -24.85 -0.56
N ILE A 232 3.63 -23.57 -0.52
CA ILE A 232 3.66 -22.73 0.67
C ILE A 232 2.52 -21.72 0.53
N GLY A 233 1.45 -21.94 1.30
CA GLY A 233 0.23 -21.15 1.27
C GLY A 233 0.17 -20.12 2.40
N GLY A 234 -0.86 -19.26 2.36
CA GLY A 234 -1.09 -18.25 3.39
C GLY A 234 0.00 -17.18 3.46
N LEU A 235 0.49 -16.72 2.30
CA LEU A 235 1.43 -15.61 2.14
C LEU A 235 0.89 -14.62 1.09
N SER A 236 1.52 -13.45 0.97
CA SER A 236 1.08 -12.31 0.16
C SER A 236 -0.30 -11.76 0.56
N GLY A 237 -0.63 -11.85 1.85
CA GLY A 237 -1.91 -11.46 2.46
C GLY A 237 -1.89 -10.11 3.20
N GLY A 238 -0.75 -9.42 3.23
CA GLY A 238 -0.57 -8.12 3.90
C GLY A 238 0.54 -8.10 4.95
N GLU A 239 1.27 -9.21 5.10
CA GLU A 239 2.43 -9.31 5.98
C GLU A 239 3.60 -8.41 5.54
N ALA A 240 4.48 -8.09 6.49
CA ALA A 240 5.74 -7.43 6.19
C ALA A 240 6.63 -8.34 5.33
N LYS A 241 7.40 -7.74 4.41
CA LYS A 241 8.30 -8.48 3.51
C LYS A 241 9.34 -9.32 4.24
N GLU A 242 9.76 -8.89 5.42
CA GLU A 242 10.69 -9.65 6.25
C GLU A 242 10.07 -10.95 6.75
N GLU A 243 8.82 -10.88 7.25
CA GLU A 243 8.07 -12.04 7.72
C GLU A 243 7.76 -13.02 6.57
N PHE A 244 7.41 -12.49 5.39
CA PHE A 244 7.31 -13.29 4.16
C PHE A 244 8.58 -14.10 3.91
N CYS A 245 9.74 -13.44 3.94
CA CYS A 245 11.03 -14.11 3.76
C CYS A 245 11.28 -15.16 4.86
N LYS A 246 10.80 -14.93 6.11
CA LYS A 246 11.05 -15.84 7.25
C LYS A 246 10.33 -17.15 7.05
N VAL A 247 9.08 -17.05 6.64
CA VAL A 247 8.26 -18.21 6.33
C VAL A 247 8.84 -18.97 5.14
N VAL A 248 9.17 -18.29 4.04
CA VAL A 248 9.71 -18.95 2.84
C VAL A 248 11.03 -19.66 3.17
N ASP A 249 11.99 -18.98 3.80
CA ASP A 249 13.30 -19.56 4.15
C ASP A 249 13.18 -20.76 5.11
N THR A 250 12.28 -20.65 6.08
CA THR A 250 11.99 -21.71 7.06
C THR A 250 11.42 -22.94 6.36
N CYS A 251 10.38 -22.76 5.55
CA CYS A 251 9.75 -23.87 4.84
C CYS A 251 10.74 -24.52 3.87
N THR A 252 11.35 -23.75 2.94
CA THR A 252 12.24 -24.30 1.91
C THR A 252 13.47 -25.00 2.48
N GLY A 253 13.91 -24.63 3.69
CA GLY A 253 14.99 -25.32 4.41
C GLY A 253 14.62 -26.70 4.95
N LEU A 254 13.33 -27.00 5.08
CA LEU A 254 12.80 -28.27 5.62
C LEU A 254 12.25 -29.19 4.52
N LEU A 255 11.95 -28.65 3.33
CA LEU A 255 11.34 -29.42 2.25
C LEU A 255 12.38 -30.29 1.50
N PRO A 256 12.00 -31.52 1.08
CA PRO A 256 12.86 -32.39 0.29
C PRO A 256 13.43 -31.71 -0.95
N ASP A 257 14.67 -32.03 -1.30
CA ASP A 257 15.34 -31.46 -2.47
C ASP A 257 14.73 -31.95 -3.78
N GLN A 258 14.31 -33.21 -3.85
CA GLN A 258 13.79 -33.83 -5.08
C GLN A 258 12.28 -33.59 -5.29
N LYS A 259 11.78 -32.45 -4.80
CA LYS A 259 10.39 -32.01 -5.00
C LYS A 259 10.36 -30.52 -5.37
N PRO A 260 9.41 -30.10 -6.23
CA PRO A 260 9.18 -28.70 -6.52
C PRO A 260 8.55 -27.98 -5.32
N ARG A 261 8.90 -26.70 -5.16
CA ARG A 261 8.49 -25.81 -4.08
C ARG A 261 7.75 -24.61 -4.67
N TYR A 262 6.45 -24.55 -4.44
CA TYR A 262 5.56 -23.55 -5.02
C TYR A 262 5.14 -22.50 -3.97
N VAL A 263 5.55 -21.25 -4.12
CA VAL A 263 5.09 -20.16 -3.24
C VAL A 263 3.90 -19.45 -3.89
N MET A 264 2.74 -19.53 -3.24
CA MET A 264 1.47 -19.12 -3.82
C MET A 264 1.24 -17.60 -3.69
N GLY A 265 0.68 -16.99 -4.73
CA GLY A 265 0.16 -15.60 -4.72
C GLY A 265 1.19 -14.48 -4.89
N VAL A 266 2.46 -14.81 -5.17
CA VAL A 266 3.57 -13.85 -5.27
C VAL A 266 3.81 -13.42 -6.71
N GLY A 267 3.84 -12.10 -6.97
CA GLY A 267 3.97 -11.57 -8.34
C GLY A 267 4.82 -10.34 -8.55
N TYR A 268 5.33 -9.71 -7.49
CA TYR A 268 6.25 -8.58 -7.65
C TYR A 268 7.64 -9.10 -8.06
N PRO A 269 8.31 -8.49 -9.07
CA PRO A 269 9.61 -8.96 -9.55
C PRO A 269 10.64 -9.20 -8.44
N GLU A 270 10.73 -8.28 -7.47
CA GLU A 270 11.65 -8.36 -6.34
C GLU A 270 11.33 -9.53 -5.40
N ASP A 271 10.05 -9.82 -5.15
CA ASP A 271 9.62 -10.95 -4.32
C ASP A 271 9.92 -12.28 -4.99
N LEU A 272 9.70 -12.38 -6.31
CA LEU A 272 10.00 -13.57 -7.10
C LEU A 272 11.48 -13.92 -7.00
N ILE A 273 12.34 -12.94 -7.27
CA ILE A 273 13.78 -13.13 -7.29
C ILE A 273 14.35 -13.43 -5.89
N VAL A 274 13.81 -12.79 -4.84
CA VAL A 274 14.17 -13.14 -3.46
C VAL A 274 13.65 -14.53 -3.09
N GLY A 275 12.42 -14.89 -3.44
CA GLY A 275 11.88 -16.24 -3.23
C GLY A 275 12.74 -17.32 -3.89
N VAL A 276 13.22 -17.08 -5.11
CA VAL A 276 14.18 -17.97 -5.79
C VAL A 276 15.48 -18.06 -4.99
N ALA A 277 16.02 -16.94 -4.50
CA ALA A 277 17.20 -16.95 -3.65
C ALA A 277 17.02 -17.76 -2.36
N LEU A 278 15.79 -17.82 -1.83
CA LEU A 278 15.38 -18.62 -0.67
C LEU A 278 15.01 -20.06 -1.04
N GLY A 279 15.07 -20.45 -2.31
CA GLY A 279 14.93 -21.83 -2.77
C GLY A 279 13.53 -22.27 -3.15
N ALA A 280 12.65 -21.32 -3.51
CA ALA A 280 11.38 -21.60 -4.20
C ALA A 280 11.57 -21.73 -5.72
N ASP A 281 10.75 -22.55 -6.38
CA ASP A 281 10.86 -22.83 -7.81
C ASP A 281 9.66 -22.35 -8.63
N MET A 282 8.47 -22.28 -8.03
CA MET A 282 7.24 -21.94 -8.74
C MET A 282 6.53 -20.80 -8.02
N PHE A 283 5.90 -19.92 -8.80
CA PHE A 283 5.14 -18.78 -8.31
C PHE A 283 3.95 -18.51 -9.23
N ASP A 284 2.89 -17.90 -8.71
CA ASP A 284 1.74 -17.45 -9.49
C ASP A 284 1.26 -16.08 -9.00
N CYS A 285 0.73 -15.27 -9.91
CA CYS A 285 0.01 -14.06 -9.50
C CYS A 285 -0.86 -13.48 -10.61
N VAL A 286 -1.95 -12.82 -10.21
CA VAL A 286 -2.76 -11.99 -11.10
C VAL A 286 -2.14 -10.62 -11.39
N TRP A 287 -1.10 -10.22 -10.63
CA TRP A 287 -0.50 -8.89 -10.69
C TRP A 287 -0.12 -8.39 -12.10
N PRO A 288 0.61 -9.14 -12.96
CA PRO A 288 1.02 -8.65 -14.27
C PRO A 288 -0.16 -8.29 -15.18
N THR A 289 -1.22 -9.11 -15.19
CA THR A 289 -2.42 -8.86 -16.00
C THR A 289 -3.31 -7.81 -15.36
N ARG A 290 -3.37 -7.74 -14.03
CA ARG A 290 -4.12 -6.72 -13.30
C ARG A 290 -3.52 -5.33 -13.50
N THR A 291 -2.21 -5.19 -13.34
CA THR A 291 -1.52 -3.91 -13.47
C THR A 291 -1.53 -3.39 -14.91
N ALA A 292 -1.47 -4.28 -15.91
CA ALA A 292 -1.65 -3.95 -17.32
C ALA A 292 -2.99 -3.26 -17.59
N ARG A 293 -4.10 -3.74 -17.01
CA ARG A 293 -5.43 -3.11 -17.14
C ARG A 293 -5.51 -1.70 -16.54
N PHE A 294 -4.66 -1.40 -15.56
CA PHE A 294 -4.52 -0.06 -14.99
C PHE A 294 -3.57 0.85 -15.78
N GLY A 295 -3.02 0.37 -16.91
CA GLY A 295 -2.14 1.14 -17.78
C GLY A 295 -0.66 1.08 -17.41
N ASN A 296 -0.26 0.10 -16.59
CA ASN A 296 1.13 -0.03 -16.14
C ASN A 296 1.88 -1.14 -16.88
N ALA A 297 3.07 -0.80 -17.38
CA ALA A 297 4.02 -1.74 -17.93
C ALA A 297 5.13 -2.06 -16.93
N VAL A 298 5.49 -3.34 -16.80
CA VAL A 298 6.61 -3.79 -15.96
C VAL A 298 7.90 -3.75 -16.77
N VAL A 299 8.95 -3.13 -16.23
CA VAL A 299 10.25 -2.96 -16.88
C VAL A 299 11.38 -3.18 -15.85
N PRO A 300 12.66 -3.33 -16.26
CA PRO A 300 13.76 -3.56 -15.32
C PRO A 300 13.91 -2.48 -14.24
N SER A 301 13.53 -1.24 -14.54
CA SER A 301 13.57 -0.10 -13.61
C SER A 301 12.26 0.10 -12.84
N GLY A 302 11.41 -0.93 -12.72
CA GLY A 302 10.15 -0.88 -11.99
C GLY A 302 8.93 -0.86 -12.90
N THR A 303 8.01 0.08 -12.68
CA THR A 303 6.74 0.13 -13.43
C THR A 303 6.56 1.48 -14.11
N LEU A 304 6.29 1.45 -15.42
CA LEU A 304 5.91 2.64 -16.18
C LEU A 304 4.40 2.80 -16.17
N ASN A 305 3.89 3.87 -15.57
CA ASN A 305 2.48 4.25 -15.71
C ASN A 305 2.29 4.97 -17.04
N LEU A 306 1.92 4.21 -18.08
CA LEU A 306 1.79 4.76 -19.44
C LEU A 306 0.62 5.72 -19.60
N ARG A 307 -0.24 5.90 -18.59
CA ARG A 307 -1.25 6.97 -18.58
C ARG A 307 -0.64 8.35 -18.33
N ASN A 308 0.61 8.43 -17.88
CA ASN A 308 1.29 9.71 -17.66
C ASN A 308 1.53 10.44 -18.99
N HIS A 309 1.20 11.72 -19.04
CA HIS A 309 1.34 12.59 -20.21
C HIS A 309 2.80 12.70 -20.70
N THR A 310 3.79 12.44 -19.85
CA THR A 310 5.21 12.39 -20.27
C THR A 310 5.47 11.40 -21.40
N PHE A 311 4.64 10.37 -21.56
CA PHE A 311 4.76 9.37 -22.62
C PHE A 311 4.03 9.76 -23.92
N ALA A 312 3.28 10.87 -23.96
CA ALA A 312 2.44 11.25 -25.11
C ALA A 312 3.23 11.42 -26.42
N GLN A 313 4.52 11.76 -26.33
CA GLN A 313 5.42 11.91 -27.48
C GLN A 313 6.64 10.97 -27.39
N ASP A 314 6.58 9.95 -26.54
CA ASP A 314 7.66 8.95 -26.42
C ASP A 314 7.44 7.82 -27.45
N PHE A 315 8.12 7.93 -28.60
CA PHE A 315 8.01 6.96 -29.69
C PHE A 315 8.91 5.73 -29.53
N ARG A 316 9.58 5.56 -28.38
CA ARG A 316 10.33 4.35 -28.06
C ARG A 316 9.39 3.18 -27.72
N PRO A 317 9.84 1.92 -27.84
CA PRO A 317 9.08 0.78 -27.33
C PRO A 317 8.87 0.87 -25.82
N VAL A 318 7.96 0.05 -25.28
CA VAL A 318 7.75 -0.03 -23.82
C VAL A 318 9.06 -0.26 -23.08
N GLN A 319 9.85 -1.22 -23.55
CA GLN A 319 11.18 -1.52 -23.06
C GLN A 319 12.11 -1.78 -24.24
N GLU A 320 13.22 -1.04 -24.30
CA GLU A 320 14.28 -1.28 -25.27
C GLU A 320 14.92 -2.65 -25.03
N GLY A 321 15.20 -3.38 -26.11
CA GLY A 321 15.75 -4.74 -26.04
C GLY A 321 14.77 -5.83 -25.59
N CYS A 322 13.50 -5.50 -25.28
CA CYS A 322 12.50 -6.53 -24.97
C CYS A 322 12.10 -7.30 -26.23
N THR A 323 12.14 -8.63 -26.13
CA THR A 323 11.85 -9.55 -27.24
C THR A 323 10.36 -9.91 -27.39
N CYS A 324 9.49 -9.34 -26.57
CA CYS A 324 8.05 -9.60 -26.66
C CYS A 324 7.49 -9.08 -27.99
N THR A 325 6.40 -9.70 -28.46
CA THR A 325 5.75 -9.36 -29.72
C THR A 325 5.39 -7.88 -29.83
N ILE A 326 5.06 -7.20 -28.72
CA ILE A 326 4.68 -5.78 -28.77
C ILE A 326 5.89 -4.82 -28.85
N CYS A 327 7.00 -5.12 -28.18
CA CYS A 327 8.18 -4.24 -28.13
C CYS A 327 9.08 -4.41 -29.35
N ARG A 328 9.18 -5.65 -29.84
CA ARG A 328 10.05 -5.98 -30.97
C ARG A 328 9.66 -5.15 -32.20
N PRO A 329 10.64 -4.61 -32.94
CA PRO A 329 10.35 -3.83 -34.14
C PRO A 329 9.71 -4.70 -35.25
N LYS A 330 9.05 -4.05 -36.22
CA LYS A 330 8.27 -4.72 -37.27
C LYS A 330 9.12 -5.58 -38.21
N ASP A 331 10.32 -5.11 -38.54
CA ASP A 331 11.30 -5.83 -39.36
C ASP A 331 11.81 -7.13 -38.69
N GLN A 332 11.64 -7.26 -37.37
CA GLN A 332 11.94 -8.47 -36.60
C GLN A 332 10.68 -9.28 -36.25
N GLY A 333 9.55 -9.03 -36.91
CA GLY A 333 8.30 -9.77 -36.69
C GLY A 333 7.56 -9.40 -35.38
N GLY A 334 7.87 -8.24 -34.79
CA GLY A 334 7.06 -7.66 -33.73
C GLY A 334 6.06 -6.62 -34.25
N LEU A 335 5.39 -5.93 -33.33
CA LEU A 335 4.41 -4.89 -33.64
C LEU A 335 5.01 -3.48 -33.64
N GLY A 336 6.18 -3.28 -33.01
CA GLY A 336 6.80 -1.97 -32.84
C GLY A 336 5.90 -0.98 -32.08
N VAL A 337 5.20 -1.45 -31.05
CA VAL A 337 4.27 -0.63 -30.25
C VAL A 337 5.06 0.38 -29.43
N THR A 338 4.72 1.65 -29.59
CA THR A 338 5.37 2.76 -28.89
C THR A 338 4.69 3.09 -27.56
N ARG A 339 5.43 3.73 -26.66
CA ARG A 339 4.88 4.26 -25.40
C ARG A 339 3.82 5.33 -25.67
N ALA A 340 3.99 6.18 -26.69
CA ALA A 340 3.01 7.17 -27.12
C ALA A 340 1.69 6.54 -27.55
N TYR A 341 1.73 5.46 -28.32
CA TYR A 341 0.52 4.75 -28.72
C TYR A 341 -0.17 4.11 -27.51
N LEU A 342 0.61 3.48 -26.61
CA LEU A 342 0.05 2.93 -25.38
C LEU A 342 -0.47 4.02 -24.44
N HIS A 343 0.13 5.20 -24.38
CA HIS A 343 -0.41 6.34 -23.62
C HIS A 343 -1.78 6.77 -24.14
N HIS A 344 -1.94 6.78 -25.46
CA HIS A 344 -3.22 7.05 -26.08
C HIS A 344 -4.29 6.02 -25.69
N LEU A 345 -3.94 4.74 -25.54
CA LEU A 345 -4.88 3.63 -25.30
C LEU A 345 -5.05 3.21 -23.83
N ALA A 346 -4.04 3.39 -22.99
CA ALA A 346 -3.94 2.78 -21.66
C ALA A 346 -5.08 3.22 -20.75
N ALA A 347 -5.81 2.23 -20.22
CA ALA A 347 -7.01 2.41 -19.40
C ALA A 347 -8.15 3.21 -20.10
N LYS A 348 -8.11 3.33 -21.43
CA LYS A 348 -9.16 3.94 -22.26
C LYS A 348 -9.76 2.92 -23.23
N GLU A 349 -8.90 2.12 -23.85
CA GLU A 349 -9.29 1.10 -24.83
C GLU A 349 -8.85 -0.29 -24.38
N THR A 350 -9.67 -1.30 -24.69
CA THR A 350 -9.41 -2.71 -24.30
C THR A 350 -8.10 -3.24 -24.89
N VAL A 351 -7.74 -2.80 -26.10
CA VAL A 351 -6.49 -3.16 -26.77
C VAL A 351 -5.25 -2.65 -26.00
N GLY A 352 -5.34 -1.53 -25.28
CA GLY A 352 -4.23 -1.05 -24.44
C GLY A 352 -3.91 -2.04 -23.32
N ALA A 353 -4.94 -2.56 -22.65
CA ALA A 353 -4.79 -3.60 -21.63
C ALA A 353 -4.27 -4.92 -22.21
N HIS A 354 -4.73 -5.30 -23.40
CA HIS A 354 -4.26 -6.48 -24.14
C HIS A 354 -2.75 -6.42 -24.41
N LEU A 355 -2.28 -5.34 -25.04
CA LEU A 355 -0.87 -5.15 -25.41
C LEU A 355 0.04 -5.13 -24.18
N LEU A 356 -0.37 -4.45 -23.11
CA LEU A 356 0.38 -4.43 -21.84
C LEU A 356 0.40 -5.78 -21.14
N THR A 357 -0.65 -6.59 -21.29
CA THR A 357 -0.68 -7.94 -20.72
C THR A 357 0.33 -8.85 -21.42
N ILE A 358 0.45 -8.78 -22.76
CA ILE A 358 1.50 -9.52 -23.50
C ILE A 358 2.88 -9.17 -22.94
N HIS A 359 3.15 -7.88 -22.80
CA HIS A 359 4.44 -7.38 -22.31
C HIS A 359 4.74 -7.84 -20.89
N ASN A 360 3.82 -7.61 -19.95
CA ASN A 360 4.04 -7.90 -18.53
C ASN A 360 4.23 -9.40 -18.26
N VAL A 361 3.47 -10.25 -18.94
CA VAL A 361 3.61 -11.71 -18.82
C VAL A 361 4.95 -12.17 -19.40
N HIS A 362 5.31 -11.69 -20.59
CA HIS A 362 6.61 -11.99 -21.18
C HIS A 362 7.78 -11.53 -20.30
N TYR A 363 7.67 -10.34 -19.68
CA TYR A 363 8.69 -9.82 -18.79
C TYR A 363 8.94 -10.76 -17.61
N LEU A 364 7.90 -11.20 -16.90
CA LEU A 364 8.05 -12.09 -15.75
C LEU A 364 8.57 -13.47 -16.15
N LEU A 365 8.11 -14.05 -17.25
CA LEU A 365 8.64 -15.32 -17.76
C LEU A 365 10.12 -15.21 -18.15
N SER A 366 10.50 -14.11 -18.80
CA SER A 366 11.89 -13.84 -19.19
C SER A 366 12.79 -13.60 -17.99
N LEU A 367 12.28 -12.92 -16.95
CA LEU A 367 12.97 -12.72 -15.68
C LEU A 367 13.31 -14.05 -15.01
N MET A 368 12.34 -14.98 -14.96
CA MET A 368 12.55 -16.32 -14.40
C MET A 368 13.50 -17.17 -15.26
N GLY A 369 13.43 -17.05 -16.58
CA GLY A 369 14.41 -17.66 -17.49
C GLY A 369 15.84 -17.14 -17.28
N ALA A 370 16.01 -15.83 -17.09
CA ALA A 370 17.30 -15.21 -16.80
C ALA A 370 17.84 -15.64 -15.42
N ALA A 371 16.97 -15.73 -14.42
CA ALA A 371 17.30 -16.26 -13.10
C ALA A 371 17.78 -17.71 -13.21
N ARG A 372 17.06 -18.56 -13.95
CA ARG A 372 17.47 -19.95 -14.23
C ARG A 372 18.85 -20.03 -14.85
N GLN A 373 19.11 -19.24 -15.89
CA GLN A 373 20.41 -19.25 -16.57
C GLN A 373 21.54 -18.82 -15.62
N ALA A 374 21.30 -17.81 -14.79
CA ALA A 374 22.26 -17.36 -13.80
C ALA A 374 22.55 -18.43 -12.73
N ILE A 375 21.57 -19.28 -12.37
CA ILE A 375 21.79 -20.41 -11.45
C ILE A 375 22.61 -21.52 -12.11
N LEU A 376 22.30 -21.87 -13.37
CA LEU A 376 23.06 -22.87 -14.13
C LEU A 376 24.53 -22.50 -14.30
N GLU A 377 24.80 -21.21 -14.47
CA GLU A 377 26.14 -20.64 -14.63
C GLU A 377 26.79 -20.25 -13.28
N ASP A 378 26.18 -20.62 -12.15
CA ASP A 378 26.60 -20.28 -10.78
C ASP A 378 26.93 -18.79 -10.56
N ARG A 379 26.23 -17.89 -11.26
CA ARG A 379 26.36 -16.43 -11.17
C ARG A 379 25.09 -15.74 -10.67
N PHE A 380 24.17 -16.51 -10.08
CA PHE A 380 22.93 -15.98 -9.51
C PHE A 380 23.14 -14.81 -8.52
N PRO A 381 24.20 -14.78 -7.68
CA PRO A 381 24.46 -13.63 -6.80
C PRO A 381 24.80 -12.35 -7.57
N ALA A 382 25.54 -12.45 -8.68
CA ALA A 382 25.81 -11.31 -9.55
C ALA A 382 24.53 -10.82 -10.24
N PHE A 383 23.69 -11.76 -10.69
CA PHE A 383 22.37 -11.46 -11.23
C PHE A 383 21.46 -10.72 -10.23
N LEU A 384 21.48 -11.12 -8.94
CA LEU A 384 20.74 -10.40 -7.88
C LEU A 384 21.19 -8.94 -7.76
N ARG A 385 22.51 -8.67 -7.73
CA ARG A 385 23.04 -7.30 -7.68
C ARG A 385 22.59 -6.48 -8.88
N GLU A 386 22.69 -7.06 -10.08
CA GLU A 386 22.31 -6.40 -11.32
C GLU A 386 20.81 -6.09 -11.34
N PHE A 387 19.97 -7.04 -10.92
CA PHE A 387 18.52 -6.87 -10.82
C PHE A 387 18.16 -5.71 -9.90
N PHE A 388 18.66 -5.68 -8.66
CA PHE A 388 18.36 -4.60 -7.71
C PHE A 388 18.97 -3.26 -8.13
N SER A 389 20.14 -3.27 -8.77
CA SER A 389 20.75 -2.06 -9.34
C SER A 389 19.90 -1.48 -10.47
N LYS A 390 19.35 -2.31 -11.37
CA LYS A 390 18.42 -1.83 -12.40
C LYS A 390 17.12 -1.29 -11.82
N LEU A 391 16.59 -1.95 -10.78
CA LEU A 391 15.31 -1.61 -10.17
C LEU A 391 15.36 -0.30 -9.37
N TYR A 392 16.40 -0.10 -8.56
CA TYR A 392 16.51 1.04 -7.63
C TYR A 392 17.61 2.05 -7.98
N GLY A 393 18.44 1.76 -8.99
CA GLY A 393 19.58 2.57 -9.42
C GLY A 393 20.77 2.41 -8.49
N GLU A 394 20.67 3.00 -7.30
CA GLU A 394 21.74 3.02 -6.29
C GLU A 394 21.34 2.28 -5.01
N LYS A 395 22.35 1.77 -4.31
CA LYS A 395 22.15 0.88 -3.16
C LYS A 395 21.42 1.54 -1.98
N SER A 396 21.59 2.84 -1.77
CA SER A 396 20.92 3.59 -0.70
C SER A 396 19.39 3.60 -0.84
N LYS A 397 18.86 3.28 -2.03
CA LYS A 397 17.43 3.18 -2.32
C LYS A 397 16.89 1.75 -2.20
N TYR A 398 17.75 0.77 -1.92
CA TYR A 398 17.31 -0.61 -1.77
C TYR A 398 16.45 -0.70 -0.51
N PRO A 399 15.31 -1.39 -0.56
CA PRO A 399 14.47 -1.52 0.61
C PRO A 399 15.17 -2.34 1.69
N GLU A 400 14.99 -1.91 2.94
CA GLU A 400 15.72 -2.44 4.09
C GLU A 400 15.59 -3.96 4.23
N TRP A 401 14.39 -4.52 3.99
CA TRP A 401 14.15 -5.97 4.07
C TRP A 401 15.00 -6.81 3.11
N VAL A 402 15.49 -6.23 2.01
CA VAL A 402 16.44 -6.89 1.08
C VAL A 402 17.87 -6.86 1.63
N LEU A 403 18.20 -5.87 2.48
CA LEU A 403 19.54 -5.64 3.03
C LEU A 403 19.74 -6.22 4.44
N VAL A 404 18.70 -6.21 5.28
CA VAL A 404 18.75 -6.41 6.75
C VAL A 404 18.51 -7.84 7.18
N TRP A 405 18.24 -8.74 6.24
CA TRP A 405 18.00 -10.14 6.53
C TRP A 405 19.26 -10.84 7.07
N LYS A 406 19.42 -10.77 8.39
CA LYS A 406 20.52 -11.32 9.19
C LYS A 406 20.25 -12.80 9.53
N TRP A 407 21.31 -13.60 9.34
CA TRP A 407 21.69 -14.88 9.99
C TRP A 407 21.77 -16.13 9.07
N GLN A 408 23.03 -16.58 8.92
CA GLN A 408 23.59 -17.76 8.25
C GLN A 408 23.43 -17.93 6.73
N THR A 409 22.24 -17.83 6.13
CA THR A 409 22.10 -18.02 4.66
C THR A 409 22.57 -16.78 3.85
N ILE A 410 22.63 -15.61 4.51
CA ILE A 410 22.87 -14.29 3.89
C ILE A 410 24.20 -13.65 4.33
N GLN A 411 25.16 -14.39 4.92
CA GLN A 411 26.53 -13.87 4.89
C GLN A 411 27.01 -13.65 3.45
N THR A 412 26.48 -14.44 2.52
CA THR A 412 26.84 -14.38 1.11
C THR A 412 26.03 -13.33 0.33
N ILE A 413 24.70 -13.20 0.53
CA ILE A 413 23.91 -12.14 -0.14
C ILE A 413 24.29 -10.75 0.39
N TYR A 414 24.58 -10.59 1.69
CA TYR A 414 25.11 -9.34 2.23
C TYR A 414 26.49 -9.03 1.64
N HIS A 415 27.46 -9.96 1.65
CA HIS A 415 28.77 -9.78 0.99
C HIS A 415 28.65 -9.43 -0.50
N VAL A 416 27.65 -10.02 -1.15
CA VAL A 416 27.34 -9.79 -2.55
C VAL A 416 26.80 -8.37 -2.73
N LEU A 417 25.79 -7.95 -1.97
CA LEU A 417 25.22 -6.62 -2.11
C LEU A 417 26.10 -5.51 -1.51
N THR A 418 27.12 -5.80 -0.67
CA THR A 418 27.95 -4.80 0.04
C THR A 418 29.38 -4.56 -0.47
N CYS A 419 29.85 -5.33 -1.46
CA CYS A 419 31.19 -5.24 -2.09
C CYS A 419 32.40 -5.47 -1.17
N ARG A 420 33.34 -6.36 -1.61
CA ARG A 420 34.82 -6.25 -1.49
C ARG A 420 35.64 -7.44 -2.05
N VAL A 421 35.13 -8.25 -2.97
CA VAL A 421 35.94 -9.36 -3.55
C VAL A 421 36.25 -9.19 -5.04
N ALA A 422 35.37 -8.58 -5.86
CA ALA A 422 35.65 -8.37 -7.28
C ALA A 422 36.78 -7.34 -7.51
N ASP A 423 36.72 -6.18 -6.84
CA ASP A 423 37.76 -5.14 -6.97
C ASP A 423 39.11 -5.60 -6.41
N ALA A 424 39.11 -6.50 -5.43
CA ALA A 424 40.31 -7.11 -4.89
C ALA A 424 40.87 -8.18 -5.83
N PHE A 425 40.03 -8.96 -6.50
CA PHE A 425 40.46 -9.99 -7.44
C PHE A 425 41.03 -9.39 -8.72
N ASP A 426 40.40 -8.35 -9.28
CA ASP A 426 40.95 -7.64 -10.44
C ASP A 426 42.22 -6.87 -10.09
N ALA A 427 42.30 -6.22 -8.91
CA ALA A 427 43.53 -5.57 -8.43
C ALA A 427 44.66 -6.56 -8.07
N ILE A 428 44.33 -7.79 -7.67
CA ILE A 428 45.29 -8.87 -7.42
C ILE A 428 45.76 -9.49 -8.74
N MET A 429 44.86 -9.70 -9.70
CA MET A 429 45.20 -10.23 -11.03
C MET A 429 46.00 -9.21 -11.87
N GLU A 430 45.77 -7.91 -11.68
CA GLU A 430 46.57 -6.84 -12.27
C GLU A 430 47.96 -6.74 -11.61
N LYS A 431 48.08 -7.00 -10.30
CA LYS A 431 49.36 -7.11 -9.59
C LYS A 431 50.15 -8.38 -9.91
N ILE A 432 49.49 -9.48 -10.26
CA ILE A 432 50.14 -10.73 -10.66
C ILE A 432 50.73 -10.63 -12.09
N ARG A 433 50.25 -9.68 -12.92
CA ARG A 433 50.76 -9.47 -14.29
C ARG A 433 52.02 -8.63 -14.41
N ASN A 434 52.55 -8.05 -13.34
CA ASN A 434 53.71 -7.17 -13.43
C ASN A 434 54.75 -7.43 -12.32
N PRO A 435 55.70 -8.36 -12.51
CA PRO A 435 56.64 -8.77 -11.48
C PRO A 435 57.93 -7.94 -11.56
N GLN A 436 57.87 -6.63 -11.38
CA GLN A 436 59.05 -5.82 -11.02
C GLN A 436 58.64 -4.59 -10.21
N LEU A 437 58.94 -4.61 -8.90
CA LEU A 437 59.63 -3.53 -8.18
C LEU A 437 59.66 -3.83 -6.68
N ASN A 438 60.88 -3.80 -6.13
CA ASN A 438 61.24 -4.11 -4.76
C ASN A 438 60.71 -3.08 -3.73
N PHE A 439 60.39 -3.58 -2.54
CA PHE A 439 60.02 -2.80 -1.37
C PHE A 439 61.24 -2.12 -0.72
N THR A 440 61.23 -0.79 -0.65
CA THR A 440 61.93 0.00 0.37
C THR A 440 61.04 1.14 0.86
N SER A 441 60.80 1.14 2.18
CA SER A 441 60.42 2.26 3.07
C SER A 441 59.32 3.25 2.65
N GLN A 442 58.13 3.15 3.25
CA GLN A 442 57.45 4.24 3.97
C GLN A 442 56.05 3.79 4.46
N SER A 443 55.96 3.44 5.74
CA SER A 443 54.69 3.26 6.46
C SER A 443 54.75 4.10 7.74
N LEU A 444 54.46 5.40 7.63
CA LEU A 444 54.30 6.27 8.80
C LEU A 444 53.41 7.47 8.45
N GLN A 445 52.14 7.25 8.12
CA GLN A 445 51.18 8.37 7.98
C GLN A 445 49.69 8.05 8.18
N TYR A 446 49.33 7.03 8.97
CA TYR A 446 47.92 6.73 9.27
C TYR A 446 47.60 6.43 10.74
N GLN A 447 48.37 6.99 11.69
CA GLN A 447 48.12 6.77 13.12
C GLN A 447 48.27 8.00 14.03
N LYS A 448 48.12 9.23 13.51
CA LYS A 448 48.12 10.47 14.33
C LYS A 448 47.18 11.57 13.81
N ALA A 449 45.92 11.22 13.50
CA ALA A 449 44.88 12.21 13.18
C ALA A 449 43.54 11.88 13.85
N PHE A 450 43.60 11.34 15.08
CA PHE A 450 42.48 11.22 15.97
C PHE A 450 42.98 11.70 17.34
N LEU A 451 42.47 12.85 17.79
CA LEU A 451 42.78 13.54 19.06
C LEU A 451 44.01 14.46 19.05
N ARG A 452 43.79 15.76 18.77
CA ARG A 452 44.10 16.88 19.69
C ARG A 452 43.93 18.25 19.01
N PHE A 453 43.43 19.20 19.81
CA PHE A 453 43.29 20.66 19.63
C PHE A 453 42.07 21.12 18.83
N THR A 454 40.96 21.60 19.42
CA THR A 454 40.74 22.72 20.38
C THR A 454 41.42 24.04 20.01
N SER A 455 40.56 25.06 19.93
CA SER A 455 40.77 26.51 20.07
C SER A 455 41.31 27.34 18.90
N LYS A 456 40.42 28.24 18.44
CA LYS A 456 40.57 29.68 18.28
C LYS A 456 41.46 30.27 17.17
N ASP A 457 40.77 31.14 16.41
CA ASP A 457 41.16 32.47 15.95
C ASP A 457 42.45 32.67 15.16
N THR A 458 42.21 32.74 13.84
CA THR A 458 42.65 33.78 12.90
C THR A 458 43.43 34.98 13.46
N SER A 459 44.60 35.26 12.85
CA SER A 459 45.00 36.64 12.54
C SER A 459 45.92 36.73 11.30
N LYS A 460 45.44 37.54 10.34
CA LYS A 460 46.11 38.52 9.45
C LYS A 460 47.41 38.13 8.70
N MET A 461 47.37 38.26 7.36
CA MET A 461 48.03 39.38 6.64
C MET A 461 47.66 39.40 5.13
N SER A 462 47.20 40.57 4.68
CA SER A 462 46.89 41.02 3.31
C SER A 462 48.10 41.70 2.64
N PRO A 463 48.04 42.04 1.34
CA PRO A 463 47.82 43.45 0.93
C PRO A 463 46.92 43.62 -0.34
N SER A 464 45.86 44.46 -0.28
CA SER A 464 45.67 45.83 -0.87
C SER A 464 45.67 45.90 -2.43
N ALA A 465 44.73 46.55 -3.13
CA ALA A 465 44.29 47.94 -2.95
C ALA A 465 42.89 48.30 -3.53
N GLU A 466 42.15 49.06 -2.70
CA GLU A 466 41.30 50.27 -2.87
C GLU A 466 40.35 50.57 -4.08
N THR A 467 39.06 50.56 -3.70
CA THR A 467 37.82 51.37 -3.97
C THR A 467 37.91 52.86 -4.37
N PRO A 468 36.82 53.51 -4.90
CA PRO A 468 35.69 54.09 -4.10
C PRO A 468 34.30 54.08 -4.82
N SER A 469 33.11 54.38 -4.28
CA SER A 469 32.44 54.65 -2.98
C SER A 469 30.93 54.84 -3.38
N THR A 470 29.86 54.54 -2.63
CA THR A 470 29.30 55.11 -1.38
C THR A 470 28.04 54.27 -1.02
N GLY A 471 27.79 53.87 0.22
CA GLY A 471 26.83 54.56 1.09
C GLY A 471 25.61 53.71 1.54
N THR A 472 25.78 52.94 2.63
CA THR A 472 24.81 52.64 3.73
C THR A 472 23.39 52.09 3.45
N SER A 473 23.06 50.91 4.00
CA SER A 473 22.23 50.79 5.24
C SER A 473 21.94 49.33 5.63
N ASN A 474 21.89 49.08 6.94
CA ASN A 474 21.67 47.81 7.60
C ASN A 474 20.31 47.15 7.27
N GLY A 475 20.32 45.83 7.09
CA GLY A 475 19.12 45.01 7.05
C GLY A 475 19.43 43.52 7.14
N SER A 476 19.60 43.03 8.36
CA SER A 476 19.69 41.59 8.67
C SER A 476 18.41 40.87 8.24
N THR A 477 18.51 39.97 7.26
CA THR A 477 17.46 38.99 6.94
C THR A 477 18.00 37.60 7.27
N PRO A 478 17.30 36.77 8.06
CA PRO A 478 17.63 35.35 8.14
C PRO A 478 17.11 34.70 6.85
N SER A 479 18.03 34.27 6.00
CA SER A 479 17.72 33.38 4.89
C SER A 479 17.20 32.06 5.48
N SER A 480 15.89 31.80 5.35
CA SER A 480 15.34 30.47 5.57
C SER A 480 15.89 29.57 4.47
N ALA A 481 16.65 28.55 4.85
CA ALA A 481 17.13 27.54 3.92
C ALA A 481 15.92 26.88 3.22
N HIS A 482 15.95 26.82 1.89
CA HIS A 482 14.92 26.17 1.08
C HIS A 482 14.80 24.68 1.48
N ASN A 483 13.65 24.25 2.02
CA ASN A 483 13.36 22.85 2.33
C ASN A 483 12.41 22.26 1.27
N PRO A 484 12.92 21.60 0.22
CA PRO A 484 12.08 21.08 -0.87
C PRO A 484 11.10 19.98 -0.42
N ASN A 485 11.29 19.42 0.77
CA ASN A 485 10.44 18.36 1.34
C ASN A 485 9.37 18.90 2.30
N HIS A 486 9.20 20.22 2.44
CA HIS A 486 8.23 20.78 3.35
C HIS A 486 6.79 20.37 2.98
N GLU A 487 6.03 19.92 3.98
CA GLU A 487 4.67 19.41 3.81
C GLU A 487 3.68 20.45 3.29
N GLU A 488 3.97 21.74 3.27
CA GLU A 488 3.10 22.75 2.63
C GLU A 488 3.15 22.68 1.09
N HIS A 489 4.20 22.12 0.50
CA HIS A 489 4.34 22.07 -0.97
C HIS A 489 3.27 21.22 -1.66
N GLN A 490 2.70 20.21 -0.99
CA GLN A 490 1.55 19.46 -1.51
C GLN A 490 0.31 20.34 -1.70
N TYR A 491 0.05 21.28 -0.78
CA TYR A 491 -1.03 22.28 -0.93
C TYR A 491 -0.72 23.25 -2.07
N LEU A 492 0.52 23.74 -2.20
CA LEU A 492 0.91 24.61 -3.31
C LEU A 492 0.83 23.88 -4.67
N ASN A 493 1.22 22.61 -4.72
CA ASN A 493 1.11 21.78 -5.92
C ASN A 493 -0.36 21.52 -6.30
N LEU A 494 -1.24 21.38 -5.32
CA LEU A 494 -2.69 21.32 -5.56
C LEU A 494 -3.19 22.60 -6.23
N ILE A 495 -2.82 23.78 -5.71
CA ILE A 495 -3.16 25.06 -6.36
C ILE A 495 -2.64 25.10 -7.79
N ARG A 496 -1.35 24.77 -8.01
CA ARG A 496 -0.74 24.75 -9.36
C ARG A 496 -1.52 23.83 -10.31
N THR A 497 -1.95 22.66 -9.82
CA THR A 497 -2.72 21.70 -10.60
C THR A 497 -4.08 22.27 -10.99
N ILE A 498 -4.80 22.90 -10.06
CA ILE A 498 -6.12 23.51 -10.36
C ILE A 498 -5.98 24.67 -11.33
N LEU A 499 -4.95 25.51 -11.16
CA LEU A 499 -4.68 26.62 -12.07
C LEU A 499 -4.15 26.17 -13.44
N ALA A 500 -3.54 24.99 -13.55
CA ALA A 500 -3.09 24.46 -14.84
C ALA A 500 -4.23 23.75 -15.57
N SER A 501 -4.86 22.76 -14.92
CA SER A 501 -5.76 21.79 -15.55
C SER A 501 -7.19 21.80 -15.00
N GLY A 502 -7.52 22.68 -14.05
CA GLY A 502 -8.87 22.77 -13.50
C GLY A 502 -9.88 23.21 -14.55
N GLU A 503 -11.00 22.49 -14.60
CA GLU A 503 -12.13 22.75 -15.49
C GLU A 503 -12.89 23.98 -14.98
N TYR A 504 -13.27 24.88 -15.89
CA TYR A 504 -14.18 25.96 -15.54
C TYR A 504 -15.55 25.39 -15.18
N ARG A 505 -16.07 25.76 -14.01
CA ARG A 505 -17.42 25.42 -13.57
C ARG A 505 -18.19 26.69 -13.20
N PRO A 506 -19.41 26.90 -13.72
CA PRO A 506 -20.30 27.89 -13.16
C PRO A 506 -20.65 27.48 -11.73
N ASP A 507 -20.84 28.45 -10.85
CA ASP A 507 -21.08 28.19 -9.44
C ASP A 507 -22.28 29.00 -8.91
N ARG A 508 -22.72 28.68 -7.70
CA ARG A 508 -23.91 29.30 -7.08
C ARG A 508 -23.72 30.79 -6.74
N THR A 509 -22.48 31.26 -6.63
CA THR A 509 -22.15 32.66 -6.28
C THR A 509 -22.09 33.58 -7.49
N GLY A 510 -21.98 33.01 -8.70
CA GLY A 510 -21.87 33.75 -9.96
C GLY A 510 -20.44 34.16 -10.32
N THR A 511 -19.45 33.88 -9.47
CA THR A 511 -18.03 34.15 -9.71
C THR A 511 -17.40 33.17 -10.70
N GLY A 512 -17.88 31.92 -10.71
CA GLY A 512 -17.26 30.81 -11.42
C GLY A 512 -16.02 30.29 -10.70
N THR A 513 -15.66 29.03 -11.00
CA THR A 513 -14.51 28.37 -10.39
C THR A 513 -13.69 27.61 -11.42
N ARG A 514 -12.43 27.34 -11.10
CA ARG A 514 -11.66 26.25 -11.70
C ARG A 514 -11.64 25.09 -10.73
N SER A 515 -12.12 23.93 -11.14
CA SER A 515 -12.28 22.76 -10.26
C SER A 515 -11.59 21.51 -10.82
N ILE A 516 -11.12 20.66 -9.92
CA ILE A 516 -10.75 19.27 -10.18
C ILE A 516 -11.50 18.37 -9.19
N PHE A 517 -11.86 17.17 -9.65
CA PHE A 517 -12.56 16.19 -8.82
C PHE A 517 -11.57 15.19 -8.23
N ALA A 518 -11.70 14.93 -6.92
CA ALA A 518 -10.96 13.91 -6.19
C ALA A 518 -9.43 13.98 -6.38
N PRO A 519 -8.78 15.12 -6.09
CA PRO A 519 -7.33 15.24 -6.19
C PRO A 519 -6.61 14.33 -5.17
N PRO A 520 -5.27 14.17 -5.30
CA PRO A 520 -4.47 13.48 -4.30
C PRO A 520 -4.70 14.03 -2.89
N GLN A 521 -4.71 13.13 -1.89
CA GLN A 521 -4.88 13.50 -0.48
C GLN A 521 -3.71 14.35 0.01
N LEU A 522 -3.99 15.33 0.88
CA LEU A 522 -2.95 16.02 1.65
C LEU A 522 -2.67 15.27 2.95
N ARG A 523 -1.42 15.20 3.38
CA ARG A 523 -0.98 14.47 4.58
C ARG A 523 -0.03 15.31 5.41
N PHE A 524 -0.39 15.61 6.65
CA PHE A 524 0.40 16.45 7.54
C PHE A 524 0.78 15.69 8.81
N SER A 525 2.07 15.71 9.16
CA SER A 525 2.49 15.23 10.48
C SER A 525 2.03 16.20 11.56
N LEU A 526 1.47 15.65 12.63
CA LEU A 526 1.03 16.43 13.79
C LEU A 526 2.04 16.40 14.94
N SER A 527 3.17 15.72 14.74
CA SER A 527 4.27 15.74 15.69
C SER A 527 5.62 15.61 14.97
N LYS A 528 6.68 16.05 15.65
CA LYS A 528 8.07 15.82 15.25
C LYS A 528 8.84 15.15 16.40
N PRO A 529 9.92 14.41 16.11
CA PRO A 529 10.73 13.80 17.15
C PRO A 529 11.23 14.85 18.16
N ALA A 530 11.20 14.49 19.44
CA ALA A 530 11.85 15.29 20.47
C ALA A 530 13.39 15.20 20.34
N PRO A 531 14.14 16.21 20.83
CA PRO A 531 15.61 16.17 20.83
C PRO A 531 16.18 14.94 21.56
N ASN A 532 15.50 14.48 22.60
CA ASN A 532 15.80 13.23 23.29
C ASN A 532 14.78 12.16 22.87
N PRO A 533 15.21 11.01 22.33
CA PRO A 533 14.30 9.93 21.91
C PRO A 533 13.43 9.34 23.03
N ALA A 534 13.78 9.57 24.30
CA ALA A 534 12.98 9.13 25.45
C ALA A 534 11.81 10.08 25.80
N ASP A 535 11.77 11.28 25.22
CA ASP A 535 10.74 12.28 25.50
C ASP A 535 9.56 12.15 24.53
N ASP A 536 8.39 12.60 24.97
CA ASP A 536 7.18 12.67 24.14
C ASP A 536 7.45 13.49 22.85
N PRO A 537 6.96 13.05 21.67
CA PRO A 537 7.04 13.82 20.44
C PRO A 537 6.49 15.24 20.59
N ILE A 538 7.14 16.22 19.96
CA ILE A 538 6.74 17.62 20.02
C ILE A 538 5.52 17.83 19.11
N PRO A 539 4.37 18.30 19.62
CA PRO A 539 3.20 18.56 18.80
C PRO A 539 3.43 19.71 17.80
N VAL A 540 3.02 19.50 16.55
CA VAL A 540 3.13 20.46 15.45
C VAL A 540 1.73 20.74 14.91
N LEU A 541 1.43 22.02 14.65
CA LEU A 541 0.18 22.42 14.00
C LEU A 541 0.49 22.80 12.54
N PRO A 542 -0.06 22.09 11.53
CA PRO A 542 0.10 22.44 10.13
C PRO A 542 -0.67 23.72 9.79
N LEU A 543 -0.14 24.85 10.25
CA LEU A 543 -0.67 26.19 10.03
C LEU A 543 0.11 26.81 8.87
N LEU A 544 -0.54 26.94 7.71
CA LEU A 544 0.13 27.37 6.49
C LEU A 544 0.90 28.68 6.68
N THR A 545 2.06 28.76 6.04
CA THR A 545 3.05 29.82 6.24
C THR A 545 3.23 30.67 4.99
N THR A 546 2.99 30.15 3.79
CA THR A 546 2.98 30.94 2.56
C THR A 546 1.88 31.99 2.53
N LYS A 547 0.84 31.81 3.35
CA LYS A 547 -0.19 32.82 3.65
C LYS A 547 -0.63 32.71 5.10
N ARG A 548 -0.66 33.85 5.79
CA ARG A 548 -1.16 33.93 7.17
C ARG A 548 -2.61 33.42 7.27
N VAL A 549 -2.82 32.42 8.12
CA VAL A 549 -4.14 31.86 8.45
C VAL A 549 -4.70 32.56 9.68
N PHE A 550 -6.01 32.82 9.71
CA PHE A 550 -6.66 33.54 10.82
C PHE A 550 -6.92 32.61 12.01
N LEU A 551 -5.85 32.25 12.75
CA LEU A 551 -5.88 31.26 13.83
C LEU A 551 -6.96 31.52 14.90
N ARG A 552 -7.19 32.77 15.30
CA ARG A 552 -8.24 33.10 16.28
C ARG A 552 -9.63 32.63 15.82
N ALA A 553 -9.95 32.80 14.53
CA ALA A 553 -11.21 32.33 13.98
C ALA A 553 -11.25 30.80 13.89
N VAL A 554 -10.13 30.14 13.55
CA VAL A 554 -10.01 28.66 13.54
C VAL A 554 -10.35 28.08 14.91
N VAL A 555 -9.74 28.61 15.96
CA VAL A 555 -9.96 28.14 17.33
C VAL A 555 -11.39 28.41 17.77
N ALA A 556 -11.90 29.63 17.57
CA ALA A 556 -13.26 29.99 17.98
C ALA A 556 -14.34 29.15 17.27
N GLU A 557 -14.20 28.94 15.95
CA GLU A 557 -15.15 28.12 15.19
C GLU A 557 -15.08 26.65 15.60
N LEU A 558 -13.88 26.09 15.82
CA LEU A 558 -13.77 24.71 16.27
C LEU A 558 -14.43 24.50 17.64
N LEU A 559 -14.21 25.40 18.59
CA LEU A 559 -14.87 25.35 19.90
C LEU A 559 -16.39 25.52 19.77
N TRP A 560 -16.86 26.32 18.81
CA TRP A 560 -18.27 26.45 18.46
C TRP A 560 -18.86 25.17 17.85
N PHE A 561 -18.12 24.45 17.00
CA PHE A 561 -18.54 23.12 16.54
C PHE A 561 -18.60 22.11 17.69
N ILE A 562 -17.60 22.09 18.57
CA ILE A 562 -17.54 21.17 19.70
C ILE A 562 -18.70 21.41 20.67
N SER A 563 -19.09 22.65 20.92
CA SER A 563 -20.23 22.96 21.80
C SER A 563 -21.59 22.60 21.22
N GLY A 564 -21.67 22.20 19.95
CA GLY A 564 -22.94 21.91 19.28
C GLY A 564 -23.76 23.15 18.93
N CYS A 565 -23.20 24.36 19.07
CA CYS A 565 -23.92 25.60 18.85
C CYS A 565 -24.34 25.76 17.37
N THR A 566 -25.54 26.29 17.15
CA THR A 566 -26.11 26.52 15.81
C THR A 566 -26.42 27.98 15.53
N SER A 567 -26.14 28.88 16.48
CA SER A 567 -26.26 30.32 16.29
C SER A 567 -24.92 30.93 15.88
N SER A 568 -24.90 31.83 14.89
CA SER A 568 -23.70 32.59 14.55
C SER A 568 -23.34 33.67 15.58
N LEU A 569 -24.30 34.11 16.41
CA LEU A 569 -24.14 35.27 17.30
C LEU A 569 -22.98 35.14 18.30
N PRO A 570 -22.75 33.99 18.97
CA PRO A 570 -21.63 33.83 19.89
C PRO A 570 -20.25 33.98 19.22
N LEU A 571 -20.14 33.67 17.93
CA LEU A 571 -18.91 33.92 17.16
C LEU A 571 -18.79 35.42 16.82
N SER A 572 -19.90 36.05 16.40
CA SER A 572 -19.95 37.48 16.10
C SER A 572 -19.58 38.34 17.33
N ASP A 573 -20.06 37.97 18.53
CA ASP A 573 -19.76 38.63 19.80
C ASP A 573 -18.26 38.55 20.16
N GLN A 574 -17.60 37.47 19.73
CA GLN A 574 -16.14 37.31 19.82
C GLN A 574 -15.39 38.01 18.68
N GLY A 575 -16.06 38.78 17.82
CA GLY A 575 -15.48 39.44 16.67
C GLY A 575 -15.13 38.51 15.50
N VAL A 576 -15.63 37.28 15.50
CA VAL A 576 -15.43 36.28 14.43
C VAL A 576 -16.67 36.26 13.53
N LYS A 577 -16.59 36.98 12.41
CA LYS A 577 -17.74 37.29 11.54
C LYS A 577 -17.93 36.36 10.34
N ILE A 578 -17.31 35.18 10.36
CA ILE A 578 -17.27 34.28 9.19
C ILE A 578 -18.65 33.69 8.83
N TRP A 579 -19.59 33.66 9.79
CA TRP A 579 -20.95 33.16 9.63
C TRP A 579 -22.02 34.26 9.49
N ASP A 580 -21.68 35.53 9.70
CA ASP A 580 -22.63 36.65 9.72
C ASP A 580 -23.46 36.74 8.43
N GLY A 581 -22.82 36.48 7.28
CA GLY A 581 -23.48 36.46 5.97
C GLY A 581 -24.57 35.38 5.90
N ASN A 582 -24.25 34.15 6.33
CA ASN A 582 -25.18 33.02 6.31
C ASN A 582 -26.28 33.14 7.36
N GLY A 583 -26.02 33.80 8.49
CA GLY A 583 -27.00 34.07 9.54
C GLY A 583 -27.85 35.32 9.31
N SER A 584 -27.58 36.10 8.25
CA SER A 584 -28.30 37.33 7.96
C SER A 584 -29.75 37.09 7.55
N ARG A 585 -30.62 38.09 7.81
CA ARG A 585 -32.03 38.05 7.39
C ARG A 585 -32.17 37.80 5.89
N GLU A 586 -31.43 38.56 5.08
CA GLU A 586 -31.44 38.47 3.63
C GLU A 586 -31.10 37.06 3.14
N PHE A 587 -30.06 36.44 3.72
CA PHE A 587 -29.64 35.10 3.29
C PHE A 587 -30.64 34.01 3.72
N LEU A 588 -31.13 34.06 4.97
CA LEU A 588 -32.11 33.09 5.48
C LEU A 588 -33.40 33.12 4.65
N ASP A 589 -33.92 34.30 4.31
CA ASP A 589 -35.10 34.44 3.46
C ASP A 589 -34.83 33.87 2.06
N LYS A 590 -33.66 34.15 1.48
CA LYS A 590 -33.23 33.65 0.15
C LYS A 590 -33.19 32.12 0.07
N VAL A 591 -32.82 31.43 1.15
CA VAL A 591 -32.72 29.96 1.18
C VAL A 591 -33.99 29.28 1.74
N GLY A 592 -35.08 30.02 1.95
CA GLY A 592 -36.36 29.48 2.40
C GLY A 592 -36.45 29.22 3.92
N LEU A 593 -35.55 29.82 4.70
CA LEU A 593 -35.46 29.68 6.16
C LEU A 593 -35.90 30.94 6.90
N GLY A 594 -36.73 31.79 6.28
CA GLY A 594 -37.14 33.08 6.84
C GLY A 594 -37.91 33.01 8.18
N HIS A 595 -38.45 31.84 8.53
CA HIS A 595 -39.09 31.58 9.83
C HIS A 595 -38.09 31.51 11.00
N ARG A 596 -36.79 31.34 10.73
CA ARG A 596 -35.73 31.29 11.74
C ARG A 596 -35.35 32.69 12.22
N GLU A 597 -34.86 32.82 13.46
CA GLU A 597 -34.28 34.07 13.95
C GLU A 597 -32.95 34.41 13.25
N VAL A 598 -32.56 35.70 13.25
CA VAL A 598 -31.26 36.11 12.71
C VAL A 598 -30.15 35.41 13.50
N GLY A 599 -29.23 34.78 12.78
CA GLY A 599 -28.13 34.00 13.33
C GLY A 599 -28.44 32.52 13.54
N ASP A 600 -29.69 32.04 13.50
CA ASP A 600 -29.99 30.61 13.56
C ASP A 600 -29.65 29.92 12.22
N LEU A 601 -28.56 29.16 12.22
CA LEU A 601 -28.04 28.47 11.03
C LEU A 601 -28.71 27.10 10.81
N GLY A 602 -29.59 26.65 11.71
CA GLY A 602 -30.15 25.31 11.69
C GLY A 602 -29.16 24.23 12.17
N PRO A 603 -29.45 22.94 11.94
CA PRO A 603 -28.68 21.81 12.47
C PRO A 603 -27.36 21.58 11.70
N VAL A 604 -26.48 22.59 11.66
CA VAL A 604 -25.19 22.57 10.95
C VAL A 604 -24.10 21.82 11.73
N TYR A 605 -22.88 21.74 11.19
CA TYR A 605 -21.68 21.05 11.71
C TYR A 605 -21.73 20.56 13.16
N GLY A 606 -21.63 21.45 14.15
CA GLY A 606 -21.56 21.08 15.56
C GLY A 606 -22.79 20.33 16.07
N PHE A 607 -23.99 20.72 15.64
CA PHE A 607 -25.21 19.99 15.96
C PHE A 607 -25.14 18.55 15.45
N GLN A 608 -24.63 18.35 14.24
CA GLN A 608 -24.47 17.00 13.71
C GLN A 608 -23.41 16.22 14.50
N TRP A 609 -22.41 16.87 15.09
CA TRP A 609 -21.42 16.17 15.94
C TRP A 609 -21.99 15.75 17.30
N ARG A 610 -22.81 16.60 17.91
CA ARG A 610 -23.30 16.42 19.30
C ARG A 610 -24.70 15.82 19.41
N HIS A 611 -25.54 15.99 18.38
CA HIS A 611 -26.98 15.71 18.41
C HIS A 611 -27.45 15.07 17.10
N PHE A 612 -26.63 14.20 16.48
CA PHE A 612 -26.96 13.61 15.18
C PHE A 612 -28.31 12.88 15.22
N GLY A 613 -29.21 13.24 14.31
CA GLY A 613 -30.55 12.64 14.23
C GLY A 613 -31.59 13.19 15.21
N ALA A 614 -31.25 14.16 16.07
CA ALA A 614 -32.23 14.88 16.87
C ALA A 614 -33.13 15.77 15.99
N GLU A 615 -34.39 15.93 16.38
CA GLU A 615 -35.31 16.84 15.70
C GLU A 615 -34.95 18.30 16.04
N TYR A 616 -34.46 19.05 15.04
CA TYR A 616 -34.12 20.44 15.23
C TYR A 616 -35.35 21.34 15.40
N VAL A 617 -35.41 22.07 16.50
CA VAL A 617 -36.42 23.09 16.83
C VAL A 617 -35.87 24.48 16.48
N ASP A 618 -34.98 25.01 17.32
CA ASP A 618 -34.31 26.31 17.13
C ASP A 618 -32.91 26.33 17.79
N ALA A 619 -32.20 27.45 17.67
CA ALA A 619 -30.85 27.61 18.21
C ALA A 619 -30.77 27.86 19.73
N LYS A 620 -31.91 28.01 20.41
CA LYS A 620 -32.02 28.26 21.86
C LYS A 620 -32.40 27.01 22.65
N THR A 621 -32.90 25.99 21.95
CA THR A 621 -33.30 24.72 22.52
C THR A 621 -32.09 23.96 23.07
N ASP A 622 -32.24 23.37 24.26
CA ASP A 622 -31.26 22.44 24.81
C ASP A 622 -31.48 21.03 24.25
N TYR A 623 -30.51 20.56 23.47
CA TYR A 623 -30.53 19.25 22.84
C TYR A 623 -29.78 18.18 23.65
N THR A 624 -29.38 18.47 24.89
CA THR A 624 -28.72 17.51 25.77
C THR A 624 -29.54 16.23 25.89
N GLY A 625 -28.91 15.09 25.60
CA GLY A 625 -29.56 13.77 25.61
C GLY A 625 -30.44 13.48 24.39
N GLN A 626 -30.52 14.38 23.41
CA GLN A 626 -31.26 14.18 22.16
C GLN A 626 -30.30 13.77 21.03
N GLY A 627 -30.69 12.78 20.23
CA GLY A 627 -29.89 12.27 19.12
C GLY A 627 -28.65 11.48 19.59
N VAL A 628 -27.60 11.48 18.77
CA VAL A 628 -26.33 10.80 19.05
C VAL A 628 -25.20 11.81 19.17
N ASP A 629 -24.53 11.82 20.32
CA ASP A 629 -23.27 12.55 20.53
C ASP A 629 -22.10 11.73 19.97
N GLN A 630 -21.84 11.92 18.67
CA GLN A 630 -20.79 11.20 17.95
C GLN A 630 -19.40 11.58 18.48
N LEU A 631 -19.19 12.83 18.91
CA LEU A 631 -17.91 13.28 19.45
C LEU A 631 -17.61 12.58 20.79
N ALA A 632 -18.59 12.51 21.68
CA ALA A 632 -18.47 11.76 22.93
C ALA A 632 -18.22 10.27 22.67
N GLU A 633 -18.90 9.68 21.68
CA GLU A 633 -18.70 8.28 21.30
C GLU A 633 -17.27 8.03 20.75
N VAL A 634 -16.73 8.95 19.94
CA VAL A 634 -15.35 8.90 19.45
C VAL A 634 -14.36 8.90 20.61
N VAL A 635 -14.51 9.84 21.55
CA VAL A 635 -13.64 9.93 22.74
C VAL A 635 -13.76 8.66 23.60
N HIS A 636 -14.98 8.17 23.82
CA HIS A 636 -15.22 6.94 24.57
C HIS A 636 -14.55 5.73 23.90
N LYS A 637 -14.70 5.55 22.59
CA LYS A 637 -14.07 4.45 21.85
C LYS A 637 -12.54 4.56 21.88
N LEU A 638 -11.98 5.75 21.71
CA LEU A 638 -10.53 5.93 21.76
C LEU A 638 -9.94 5.56 23.12
N LYS A 639 -10.65 5.83 24.23
CA LYS A 639 -10.21 5.43 25.57
C LYS A 639 -10.35 3.93 25.84
N ASN A 640 -11.47 3.34 25.41
CA ASN A 640 -11.86 2.00 25.87
C ASN A 640 -11.65 0.90 24.82
N ASN A 641 -11.60 1.26 23.54
CA ASN A 641 -11.44 0.35 22.41
C ASN A 641 -10.71 1.05 21.24
N PRO A 642 -9.43 1.45 21.40
CA PRO A 642 -8.68 2.25 20.42
C PRO A 642 -8.48 1.54 19.06
N PHE A 643 -8.72 0.23 18.99
CA PHE A 643 -8.66 -0.56 17.77
C PHE A 643 -10.00 -0.64 17.01
N ASP A 644 -11.09 -0.04 17.54
CA ASP A 644 -12.38 -0.06 16.86
C ASP A 644 -12.25 0.59 15.48
N ARG A 645 -12.69 -0.11 14.44
CA ARG A 645 -12.64 0.38 13.06
C ARG A 645 -13.77 1.37 12.74
N ARG A 646 -14.66 1.63 13.70
CA ARG A 646 -15.85 2.49 13.60
C ARG A 646 -15.72 3.76 14.44
N ILE A 647 -14.50 4.25 14.63
CA ILE A 647 -14.24 5.56 15.26
C ILE A 647 -14.39 6.61 14.15
N ILE A 648 -15.63 7.01 13.90
CA ILE A 648 -16.02 7.90 12.80
C ILE A 648 -17.11 8.85 13.29
N MET A 649 -17.08 10.09 12.78
CA MET A 649 -18.09 11.11 13.04
C MET A 649 -18.51 11.76 11.72
N SER A 650 -19.81 11.92 11.51
CA SER A 650 -20.39 12.55 10.30
C SER A 650 -21.04 13.89 10.61
N ALA A 651 -20.72 14.92 9.84
CA ALA A 651 -21.50 16.16 9.77
C ALA A 651 -22.56 16.14 8.65
N TRP A 652 -22.54 15.13 7.77
CA TRP A 652 -23.47 15.06 6.65
C TRP A 652 -24.71 14.24 7.00
N ASN A 653 -25.84 14.91 7.16
CA ASN A 653 -27.15 14.29 7.35
C ASN A 653 -28.10 14.68 6.21
N PRO A 654 -28.35 13.77 5.23
CA PRO A 654 -29.26 14.02 4.11
C PRO A 654 -30.66 14.46 4.51
N ALA A 655 -31.18 14.00 5.66
CA ALA A 655 -32.53 14.32 6.13
C ALA A 655 -32.67 15.80 6.55
N ASP A 656 -31.57 16.42 6.98
CA ASP A 656 -31.58 17.77 7.54
C ASP A 656 -31.04 18.85 6.59
N LEU A 657 -30.55 18.50 5.40
CA LEU A 657 -29.88 19.46 4.49
C LEU A 657 -30.72 20.69 4.17
N LYS A 658 -32.05 20.52 4.04
CA LYS A 658 -32.99 21.62 3.76
C LYS A 658 -33.29 22.51 4.97
N LYS A 659 -32.85 22.11 6.17
CA LYS A 659 -33.04 22.85 7.43
C LYS A 659 -31.85 23.75 7.75
N MET A 660 -30.72 23.58 7.06
CA MET A 660 -29.45 24.23 7.30
C MET A 660 -29.26 25.47 6.42
N ALA A 661 -28.81 26.58 6.99
CA ALA A 661 -28.43 27.77 6.22
C ALA A 661 -27.27 27.46 5.25
N LEU A 662 -26.30 26.67 5.70
CA LEU A 662 -25.20 26.21 4.85
C LEU A 662 -24.88 24.73 5.16
N PRO A 663 -25.15 23.81 4.22
CA PRO A 663 -24.82 22.39 4.40
C PRO A 663 -23.32 22.15 4.62
N PRO A 664 -22.94 21.21 5.51
CA PRO A 664 -21.53 20.94 5.81
C PRO A 664 -20.69 20.55 4.60
N CYS A 665 -19.56 21.23 4.42
CA CYS A 665 -18.55 20.88 3.41
C CYS A 665 -17.72 19.67 3.85
N HIS A 666 -17.44 19.57 5.16
CA HIS A 666 -16.88 18.38 5.79
C HIS A 666 -18.00 17.35 5.91
N MET A 667 -17.81 16.16 5.36
CA MET A 667 -18.84 15.13 5.47
C MET A 667 -18.60 14.26 6.68
N PHE A 668 -17.40 13.69 6.83
CA PHE A 668 -17.06 12.85 7.96
C PHE A 668 -15.56 12.88 8.24
N ALA A 669 -15.20 12.57 9.48
CA ALA A 669 -13.84 12.31 9.90
C ALA A 669 -13.74 10.93 10.55
N GLN A 670 -12.73 10.17 10.17
CA GLN A 670 -12.38 8.88 10.75
C GLN A 670 -11.10 9.02 11.56
N PHE A 671 -11.06 8.39 12.73
CA PHE A 671 -9.91 8.35 13.59
C PHE A 671 -9.31 6.93 13.65
N TYR A 672 -8.00 6.87 13.86
CA TYR A 672 -7.25 5.62 13.91
C TYR A 672 -6.11 5.75 14.90
N VAL A 673 -5.86 4.71 15.72
CA VAL A 673 -4.73 4.68 16.64
C VAL A 673 -3.67 3.69 16.12
N SER A 674 -2.43 4.14 16.02
CA SER A 674 -1.27 3.28 15.74
C SER A 674 -0.35 3.16 16.94
N TYR A 675 0.39 2.05 17.02
CA TYR A 675 1.35 1.77 18.09
C TYR A 675 2.71 1.39 17.49
N PRO A 676 3.42 2.35 16.85
CA PRO A 676 4.67 2.08 16.14
C PRO A 676 5.78 1.52 17.06
N ASN A 677 5.73 1.84 18.36
CA ASN A 677 6.69 1.40 19.36
C ASN A 677 6.16 0.24 20.24
N GLY A 678 5.10 -0.45 19.81
CA GLY A 678 4.43 -1.51 20.58
C GLY A 678 3.23 -1.01 21.38
N GLN A 679 2.32 -1.92 21.73
CA GLN A 679 1.03 -1.59 22.38
C GLN A 679 1.19 -1.18 23.85
N ASP A 680 2.31 -1.54 24.48
CA ASP A 680 2.64 -1.14 25.86
C ASP A 680 3.09 0.32 25.96
N GLN A 681 3.26 0.99 24.82
CA GLN A 681 3.61 2.40 24.72
C GLN A 681 2.39 3.23 24.33
N LYS A 682 2.47 4.54 24.57
CA LYS A 682 1.44 5.49 24.20
C LYS A 682 1.22 5.52 22.68
N GLY A 683 -0.02 5.32 22.26
CA GLY A 683 -0.38 5.26 20.83
C GLY A 683 -0.39 6.64 20.16
N HIS A 684 -0.45 6.64 18.83
CA HIS A 684 -0.57 7.83 18.00
C HIS A 684 -1.96 7.92 17.38
N LEU A 685 -2.67 9.02 17.62
CA LEU A 685 -3.98 9.32 17.04
C LEU A 685 -3.84 9.97 15.66
N HIS A 686 -4.42 9.34 14.65
CA HIS A 686 -4.50 9.84 13.29
C HIS A 686 -5.95 10.23 12.97
N CYS A 687 -6.13 11.23 12.11
CA CYS A 687 -7.42 11.68 11.63
C CYS A 687 -7.43 11.76 10.10
N GLN A 688 -8.45 11.19 9.47
CA GLN A 688 -8.75 11.36 8.06
C GLN A 688 -10.07 12.12 7.91
N LEU A 689 -10.02 13.31 7.31
CA LEU A 689 -11.19 14.11 6.92
C LEU A 689 -11.56 13.82 5.47
N TYR A 690 -12.85 13.61 5.18
CA TYR A 690 -13.40 13.75 3.84
C TYR A 690 -14.21 15.05 3.71
N GLN A 691 -13.77 15.94 2.82
CA GLN A 691 -14.44 17.19 2.49
C GLN A 691 -14.97 17.13 1.06
N ARG A 692 -16.28 17.29 0.86
CA ARG A 692 -16.92 17.10 -0.45
C ARG A 692 -16.73 18.27 -1.41
N SER A 693 -16.56 19.48 -0.88
CA SER A 693 -16.43 20.73 -1.63
C SER A 693 -15.39 21.60 -0.94
N CYS A 694 -14.34 21.94 -1.68
CA CYS A 694 -13.09 22.43 -1.11
C CYS A 694 -12.66 23.70 -1.82
N ASP A 695 -13.02 24.84 -1.24
CA ASP A 695 -12.40 26.12 -1.60
C ASP A 695 -10.94 26.09 -1.15
N VAL A 696 -10.03 25.96 -2.11
CA VAL A 696 -8.60 25.84 -1.83
C VAL A 696 -8.01 27.15 -1.33
N ALA A 697 -8.59 28.30 -1.67
CA ALA A 697 -8.03 29.58 -1.33
C ALA A 697 -8.25 29.90 0.15
N LEU A 698 -9.47 29.83 0.66
CA LEU A 698 -9.79 30.21 2.05
C LEU A 698 -10.16 29.01 2.91
N GLY A 699 -11.04 28.13 2.40
CA GLY A 699 -11.58 27.00 3.16
C GLY A 699 -10.53 25.95 3.55
N VAL A 700 -9.77 25.41 2.59
CA VAL A 700 -8.82 24.30 2.84
C VAL A 700 -7.74 24.67 3.86
N PRO A 701 -7.06 25.84 3.80
CA PRO A 701 -6.11 26.24 4.84
C PRO A 701 -6.72 26.27 6.24
N PHE A 702 -7.96 26.74 6.34
CA PHE A 702 -8.71 26.80 7.60
C PHE A 702 -9.01 25.39 8.13
N ASN A 703 -9.43 24.49 7.24
CA ASN A 703 -9.82 23.12 7.60
C ASN A 703 -8.63 22.23 7.96
N ILE A 704 -7.45 22.46 7.35
CA ILE A 704 -6.20 21.82 7.74
C ILE A 704 -5.89 22.16 9.19
N ALA A 705 -5.90 23.44 9.55
CA ALA A 705 -5.62 23.87 10.91
C ALA A 705 -6.70 23.39 11.91
N SER A 706 -7.98 23.45 11.54
CA SER A 706 -9.11 23.07 12.39
C SER A 706 -9.11 21.58 12.74
N TYR A 707 -9.02 20.68 11.76
CA TYR A 707 -9.03 19.23 12.05
C TYR A 707 -7.71 18.73 12.62
N ALA A 708 -6.57 19.36 12.31
CA ALA A 708 -5.33 19.10 13.03
C ALA A 708 -5.49 19.46 14.52
N LEU A 709 -6.05 20.63 14.82
CA LEU A 709 -6.30 21.06 16.20
C LEU A 709 -7.31 20.15 16.91
N LEU A 710 -8.40 19.74 16.25
CA LEU A 710 -9.35 18.76 16.79
C LEU A 710 -8.65 17.44 17.15
N THR A 711 -7.76 16.97 16.27
CA THR A 711 -6.98 15.75 16.52
C THR A 711 -6.06 15.90 17.73
N HIS A 712 -5.40 17.07 17.88
CA HIS A 712 -4.60 17.40 19.06
C HIS A 712 -5.45 17.43 20.35
N MET A 713 -6.64 18.02 20.31
CA MET A 713 -7.56 18.07 21.44
C MET A 713 -8.01 16.68 21.87
N ILE A 714 -8.45 15.84 20.92
CA ILE A 714 -8.89 14.47 21.21
C ILE A 714 -7.71 13.65 21.72
N ALA A 715 -6.54 13.74 21.09
CA ALA A 715 -5.33 13.05 21.55
C ALA A 715 -4.96 13.45 22.99
N HIS A 716 -5.07 14.73 23.34
CA HIS A 716 -4.89 15.20 24.72
C HIS A 716 -5.93 14.60 25.67
N ALA A 717 -7.21 14.64 25.29
CA ALA A 717 -8.30 14.13 26.12
C ALA A 717 -8.19 12.61 26.38
N VAL A 718 -7.64 11.83 25.45
CA VAL A 718 -7.54 10.37 25.56
C VAL A 718 -6.13 9.86 25.87
N ASP A 719 -5.22 10.77 26.22
CA ASP A 719 -3.81 10.48 26.49
C ASP A 719 -3.08 9.70 25.38
N LEU A 720 -3.16 10.21 24.15
CA LEU A 720 -2.41 9.73 22.99
C LEU A 720 -1.46 10.82 22.46
N HIS A 721 -0.50 10.42 21.63
CA HIS A 721 0.27 11.36 20.82
C HIS A 721 -0.50 11.75 19.56
N PRO A 722 -0.43 13.01 19.11
CA PRO A 722 -0.96 13.40 17.81
C PRO A 722 -0.09 12.80 16.69
N GLY A 723 -0.70 12.01 15.83
CA GLY A 723 -0.05 11.30 14.72
C GLY A 723 -0.08 12.09 13.43
N THR A 724 -1.07 11.82 12.57
CA THR A 724 -1.14 12.36 11.21
C THR A 724 -2.55 12.87 10.91
N PHE A 725 -2.64 14.01 10.24
CA PHE A 725 -3.87 14.49 9.62
C PHE A 725 -3.85 14.22 8.11
N VAL A 726 -4.90 13.58 7.59
CA VAL A 726 -5.08 13.27 6.18
C VAL A 726 -6.34 13.96 5.66
N HIS A 727 -6.21 14.77 4.61
CA HIS A 727 -7.32 15.48 4.00
C HIS A 727 -7.66 14.88 2.64
N ALA A 728 -8.77 14.14 2.58
CA ALA A 728 -9.37 13.64 1.34
C ALA A 728 -10.43 14.64 0.84
N MET A 729 -10.31 15.05 -0.42
CA MET A 729 -11.11 16.12 -0.99
C MET A 729 -11.93 15.61 -2.19
N GLY A 730 -13.17 16.08 -2.32
CA GLY A 730 -14.07 15.82 -3.44
C GLY A 730 -13.92 16.86 -4.55
N ASP A 731 -14.97 17.65 -4.79
CA ASP A 731 -14.89 18.83 -5.65
C ASP A 731 -13.93 19.85 -5.03
N THR A 732 -12.83 20.13 -5.73
CA THR A 732 -11.73 20.94 -5.20
C THR A 732 -11.44 22.08 -6.15
N HIS A 733 -11.67 23.30 -5.70
CA HIS A 733 -11.81 24.43 -6.58
C HIS A 733 -11.11 25.70 -6.09
N VAL A 734 -10.84 26.57 -7.06
CA VAL A 734 -10.37 27.94 -6.89
C VAL A 734 -11.39 28.87 -7.54
N TYR A 735 -11.88 29.85 -6.80
CA TYR A 735 -12.70 30.92 -7.38
C TYR A 735 -11.89 31.75 -8.35
N LEU A 736 -12.53 32.22 -9.43
CA LEU A 736 -11.83 32.97 -10.48
C LEU A 736 -11.20 34.27 -9.95
N ASP A 737 -11.84 34.94 -9.00
CA ASP A 737 -11.33 36.15 -8.36
C ASP A 737 -10.21 35.89 -7.33
N HIS A 738 -9.87 34.62 -7.07
CA HIS A 738 -8.75 34.23 -6.19
C HIS A 738 -7.50 33.81 -6.96
N VAL A 739 -7.56 33.70 -8.29
CA VAL A 739 -6.44 33.23 -9.13
C VAL A 739 -5.20 34.10 -8.96
N GLU A 740 -5.33 35.41 -9.10
CA GLU A 740 -4.19 36.36 -8.97
C GLU A 740 -3.60 36.36 -7.54
N PRO A 741 -4.41 36.47 -6.46
CA PRO A 741 -3.93 36.28 -5.09
C PRO A 741 -3.20 34.96 -4.86
N LEU A 742 -3.63 33.86 -5.49
CA LEU A 742 -2.96 32.57 -5.37
C LEU A 742 -1.65 32.51 -6.15
N GLN A 743 -1.53 33.20 -7.29
CA GLN A 743 -0.25 33.34 -7.99
C GLN A 743 0.79 34.05 -7.12
N GLU A 744 0.39 35.06 -6.34
CA GLU A 744 1.26 35.68 -5.33
C GLU A 744 1.66 34.69 -4.21
N GLN A 745 0.74 33.82 -3.79
CA GLN A 745 1.06 32.80 -2.78
C GLN A 745 2.06 31.77 -3.32
N LEU A 746 1.95 31.37 -4.59
CA LEU A 746 2.73 30.30 -5.21
C LEU A 746 4.23 30.59 -5.38
N VAL A 747 4.64 31.86 -5.28
CA VAL A 747 6.05 32.29 -5.34
C VAL A 747 6.70 32.43 -3.95
N ARG A 748 5.95 32.16 -2.88
CA ARG A 748 6.46 32.24 -1.51
C ARG A 748 6.94 30.88 -1.03
N GLU A 749 8.10 30.88 -0.38
CA GLU A 749 8.64 29.66 0.22
C GLU A 749 8.01 29.39 1.60
N PRO A 750 7.54 28.16 1.85
CA PRO A 750 7.09 27.77 3.18
C PRO A 750 8.18 27.97 4.24
N THR A 751 7.76 28.38 5.43
CA THR A 751 8.57 28.29 6.66
C THR A 751 8.06 27.11 7.50
N GLU A 752 8.86 26.70 8.48
CA GLU A 752 8.50 25.59 9.38
C GLU A 752 7.13 25.82 10.03
N PHE A 753 6.34 24.74 10.11
CA PHE A 753 5.08 24.76 10.85
C PHE A 753 5.33 25.02 12.34
N PRO A 754 4.45 25.79 13.00
CA PRO A 754 4.61 26.11 14.40
C PRO A 754 4.36 24.91 15.32
N GLU A 755 4.98 24.94 16.49
CA GLU A 755 4.68 24.02 17.58
C GLU A 755 3.35 24.40 18.24
N LEU A 756 2.62 23.39 18.72
CA LEU A 756 1.41 23.58 19.51
C LEU A 756 1.66 23.15 20.96
N ARG A 757 1.40 24.05 21.89
CA ARG A 757 1.41 23.77 23.33
C ARG A 757 -0.01 23.87 23.86
N ILE A 758 -0.49 22.80 24.47
CA ILE A 758 -1.77 22.77 25.18
C ILE A 758 -1.46 23.07 26.65
N ARG A 759 -2.05 24.13 27.19
CA ARG A 759 -1.78 24.64 28.55
C ARG A 759 -2.60 23.95 29.64
N ARG A 760 -3.58 23.12 29.25
CA ARG A 760 -4.39 22.36 30.19
C ARG A 760 -3.60 21.22 30.83
N ASP A 761 -3.94 20.93 32.07
CA ASP A 761 -3.35 19.87 32.90
C ASP A 761 -4.25 18.63 33.04
N ASP A 762 -5.30 18.52 32.23
CA ASP A 762 -6.32 17.46 32.29
C ASP A 762 -6.14 16.37 31.22
N ARG A 763 -4.89 16.12 30.81
CA ARG A 763 -4.55 15.07 29.84
C ARG A 763 -5.10 13.71 30.29
N GLY A 764 -5.77 13.00 29.39
CA GLY A 764 -6.39 11.71 29.68
C GLY A 764 -7.76 11.78 30.37
N SER A 765 -8.26 12.97 30.71
CA SER A 765 -9.57 13.16 31.37
C SER A 765 -10.73 12.55 30.58
N GLY A 766 -10.63 12.50 29.26
CA GLY A 766 -11.73 12.20 28.34
C GLY A 766 -12.67 13.39 28.10
N VAL A 767 -12.27 14.60 28.52
CA VAL A 767 -13.10 15.80 28.39
C VAL A 767 -12.63 16.63 27.19
N VAL A 768 -13.56 16.85 26.24
CA VAL A 768 -13.37 17.74 25.09
C VAL A 768 -14.20 19.03 25.19
N ASP A 769 -15.04 19.13 26.23
CA ASP A 769 -15.90 20.28 26.52
C ASP A 769 -15.19 21.33 27.38
N GLY A 770 -15.62 22.59 27.26
CA GLY A 770 -15.15 23.68 28.13
C GLY A 770 -13.72 24.17 27.85
N TRP A 771 -13.13 23.78 26.72
CA TRP A 771 -11.85 24.32 26.24
C TRP A 771 -12.01 25.79 25.84
N LYS A 772 -10.95 26.58 26.05
CA LYS A 772 -10.93 28.02 25.76
C LYS A 772 -9.81 28.37 24.79
N PRO A 773 -9.91 29.49 24.05
CA PRO A 773 -8.84 29.91 23.15
C PRO A 773 -7.46 30.05 23.83
N GLU A 774 -7.43 30.44 25.10
CA GLU A 774 -6.20 30.63 25.87
C GLU A 774 -5.50 29.31 26.24
N ASP A 775 -6.18 28.17 26.08
CA ASP A 775 -5.63 26.84 26.32
C ASP A 775 -4.62 26.43 25.23
N PHE A 776 -4.61 27.14 24.10
CA PHE A 776 -3.76 26.84 22.94
C PHE A 776 -2.69 27.92 22.76
N GLU A 777 -1.43 27.51 22.81
CA GLU A 777 -0.29 28.36 22.51
C GLU A 777 0.44 27.85 21.27
N VAL A 778 0.49 28.70 20.23
CA VAL A 778 1.19 28.40 18.97
C VAL A 778 2.54 29.11 18.99
N VAL A 779 3.61 28.32 18.99
CA VAL A 779 4.99 28.81 19.15
C VAL A 779 5.74 28.71 17.82
N GLY A 780 6.46 29.77 17.46
CA GLY A 780 7.28 29.78 16.24
C GLY A 780 6.53 30.01 14.94
N TYR A 781 5.28 30.50 14.97
CA TYR A 781 4.53 30.79 13.75
C TYR A 781 5.08 32.01 13.01
N SER A 782 5.82 31.77 11.92
CA SER A 782 6.48 32.80 11.10
C SER A 782 5.94 32.81 9.67
N PRO A 783 4.66 33.17 9.44
CA PRO A 783 4.08 33.19 8.10
C PRO A 783 4.49 34.45 7.33
N HIS A 784 4.46 34.33 6.01
CA HIS A 784 4.43 35.46 5.09
C HIS A 784 3.23 36.39 5.37
N LYS A 785 3.28 37.59 4.80
CA LYS A 785 2.21 38.60 4.96
C LYS A 785 0.85 38.05 4.49
N ALA A 786 -0.24 38.55 5.07
CA ALA A 786 -1.57 38.16 4.65
C ALA A 786 -1.81 38.53 3.17
N ILE A 787 -2.50 37.65 2.44
CA ILE A 787 -3.00 37.91 1.08
C ILE A 787 -4.53 38.05 1.21
N LYS A 788 -5.07 39.18 0.77
CA LYS A 788 -6.51 39.46 0.86
C LYS A 788 -7.23 38.77 -0.30
N MET A 789 -8.29 38.02 0.02
CA MET A 789 -9.21 37.41 -0.94
C MET A 789 -10.63 37.70 -0.45
N LYS A 790 -11.56 37.96 -1.36
CA LYS A 790 -12.96 38.23 -1.04
C LYS A 790 -13.68 36.90 -0.78
N MET A 791 -14.54 36.81 0.23
CA MET A 791 -15.38 35.63 0.39
C MET A 791 -16.48 35.63 -0.68
N SER A 792 -16.63 34.51 -1.37
CA SER A 792 -17.73 34.27 -2.31
C SER A 792 -18.92 33.69 -1.53
N VAL A 793 -19.95 34.51 -1.28
CA VAL A 793 -21.13 34.14 -0.46
C VAL A 793 -22.32 33.80 -1.33
#